data_AF-A0A643BQN6-F1
#
_entry.id   AF-A0A643BQN6-F1
#
_cell.length_a   1.000
_cell.length_b   1.000
_cell.length_c   1.000
_cell.angle_alpha   90.00
_cell.angle_beta   90.00
_cell.angle_gamma   90.00
#
_symmetry.space_group_name_H-M   'P 1'
#
loop_
_entity.id
_entity.type
_entity.pdbx_description
1 polymer ?
#
loop_
_entity_poly.entity_id
_entity_poly.type
_entity_poly.pdbx_seq_one_letter_code
_entity_poly.pdbx_strand_id
1 'polypeptide(L)'
;MSKKTEMEIVDGLIEGCKTQPLPQDPLWQCFLESSQSVHPGVTVHPPPSTGLDGAKLHCCSKANTSTCRELCTKLYSMSWGNTQSWQEFDRFCEYNPVEVSMLTCLADVREPCQLGCRNLTYCTNFNNRPTELFRSCNAQSDQGAMNDMKLWEKGSIKMPFINIPVLDIKKCQPEMWKAIACSLQIKPCHSKSRGSIICKSDCVEILKKCGDQNKFPEDHTAESICELLSPTDDLENCIPLDTYLRPSTLGNIVEEVTHPCNPNPCPANELCEVNRKGCPSGDPCLPYSCVQGCKLGEASDFIVRQGTLIQVPSSAGEVGCYKICSCGQSGLLENCIEMHCIDLQKSCIVGGKRKSHGTSFNIDCNICSCFAGNLVCSTRLCLSEHSSEDDRRTFTGLPCNCADQFVPVCGQNGRTYPSACIARCVGLQDHQFEFGSCISKDPCTPNPCPKNQRCIPKPQVCLTTFDKFGCSQYECLPRQLTCDQVRDPVCDTNHMEHSNLCTLYQRGKSLLYKGPCQAFCRAPEPICGHNGETYSSVCAAYSDRVAVDYYGPCQAVGVLSEHSSVTECAAVKCPSLSATECKPIIPPGACCPLCAGMLRVLFDKEKLDTIAKVANKKPITVLEILEKIRMHVSVPQCDVFGFFSIESEIVILIIPVDHHPKALQIEACNKEAEKIESLINSDSPTLAAHVPLSALIISQVQVSSSVLSAAARAQPPCHSHLFLLSLGLALRRVWTHN
;
A
#
# COMPACT_ATOMS: atom_id res chain seq x y z
N MET A 1 3.88 -54.21 -5.95
CA MET A 1 2.89 -53.23 -6.41
C MET A 1 3.35 -51.86 -5.95
N SER A 2 3.57 -50.93 -6.88
CA SER A 2 3.98 -49.56 -6.54
C SER A 2 2.80 -48.84 -5.88
N LYS A 3 2.90 -48.54 -4.58
CA LYS A 3 1.92 -47.71 -3.87
C LYS A 3 1.98 -46.29 -4.45
N LYS A 4 0.82 -45.69 -4.75
CA LYS A 4 0.74 -44.45 -5.54
C LYS A 4 0.17 -43.25 -4.77
N THR A 5 -0.26 -43.44 -3.52
CA THR A 5 -0.77 -42.36 -2.69
C THR A 5 -0.17 -42.39 -1.27
N GLU A 6 -0.04 -41.21 -0.64
CA GLU A 6 0.61 -41.03 0.66
C GLU A 6 -0.08 -41.83 1.79
N MET A 7 -1.41 -41.95 1.71
CA MET A 7 -2.21 -42.71 2.67
C MET A 7 -1.91 -44.23 2.61
N GLU A 8 -1.66 -44.78 1.42
CA GLU A 8 -1.29 -46.19 1.25
C GLU A 8 0.11 -46.52 1.82
N ILE A 9 1.00 -45.53 1.85
CA ILE A 9 2.36 -45.66 2.41
C ILE A 9 2.29 -45.65 3.93
N VAL A 10 1.53 -44.71 4.51
CA VAL A 10 1.30 -44.62 5.97
C VAL A 10 0.59 -45.86 6.49
N ASP A 11 -0.45 -46.34 5.81
CA ASP A 11 -1.16 -47.56 6.19
C ASP A 11 -0.25 -48.80 6.12
N GLY A 12 0.67 -48.85 5.15
CA GLY A 12 1.67 -49.93 5.07
C GLY A 12 2.70 -49.92 6.21
N LEU A 13 3.07 -48.73 6.68
CA LEU A 13 4.00 -48.57 7.80
C LEU A 13 3.35 -48.93 9.14
N ILE A 14 2.07 -48.58 9.31
CA ILE A 14 1.27 -48.96 10.49
C ILE A 14 1.11 -50.49 10.55
N GLU A 15 0.86 -51.13 9.41
CA GLU A 15 0.72 -52.59 9.32
C GLU A 15 2.05 -53.32 9.62
N GLY A 16 3.19 -52.78 9.16
CA GLY A 16 4.51 -53.37 9.39
C GLY A 16 5.08 -53.16 10.79
N CYS A 17 4.92 -51.96 11.36
CA CYS A 17 5.53 -51.56 12.64
C CYS A 17 4.57 -51.65 13.83
N LYS A 18 3.29 -51.97 13.59
CA LYS A 18 2.21 -52.10 14.59
C LYS A 18 2.04 -50.90 15.54
N THR A 19 2.53 -49.73 15.15
CA THR A 19 2.52 -48.50 15.94
C THR A 19 2.21 -47.32 15.02
N GLN A 20 1.39 -46.37 15.51
CA GLN A 20 1.01 -45.18 14.73
C GLN A 20 2.18 -44.17 14.78
N PRO A 21 2.73 -43.74 13.64
CA PRO A 21 3.84 -42.80 13.64
C PRO A 21 3.38 -41.47 14.24
N LEU A 22 4.09 -41.02 15.29
CA LEU A 22 3.85 -39.75 15.94
C LEU A 22 4.47 -38.65 15.06
N PRO A 23 3.69 -37.66 14.57
CA PRO A 23 4.19 -36.58 13.69
C PRO A 23 5.24 -35.66 14.32
N GLN A 24 5.56 -35.88 15.59
CA GLN A 24 6.46 -35.07 16.41
C GLN A 24 7.84 -35.71 16.55
N ASP A 25 8.03 -36.91 15.99
CA ASP A 25 9.33 -37.57 15.95
C ASP A 25 10.18 -36.94 14.82
N PRO A 26 11.40 -36.47 15.10
CA PRO A 26 12.30 -35.87 14.11
C PRO A 26 12.55 -36.75 12.88
N LEU A 27 12.53 -38.08 13.04
CA LEU A 27 12.71 -39.03 11.95
C LEU A 27 11.58 -38.92 10.89
N TRP A 28 10.33 -38.75 11.34
CA TRP A 28 9.15 -38.68 10.47
C TRP A 28 8.97 -37.31 9.83
N GLN A 29 9.41 -36.24 10.50
CA GLN A 29 9.40 -34.88 9.95
C GLN A 29 10.32 -34.76 8.74
N CYS A 30 11.52 -35.34 8.81
CA CYS A 30 12.48 -35.35 7.70
C CYS A 30 12.03 -36.24 6.52
N PHE A 31 11.21 -37.27 6.78
CA PHE A 31 10.71 -38.18 5.75
C PHE A 31 9.52 -37.61 4.94
N LEU A 32 8.76 -36.67 5.53
CA LEU A 32 7.58 -36.04 4.91
C LEU A 32 7.86 -34.67 4.26
N GLU A 33 9.09 -34.15 4.37
CA GLU A 33 9.52 -32.87 3.80
C GLU A 33 9.46 -32.79 2.25
N SER A 34 9.34 -33.91 1.53
CA SER A 34 9.30 -33.91 0.06
C SER A 34 7.93 -33.60 -0.55
N SER A 35 6.86 -33.50 0.23
CA SER A 35 5.54 -33.07 -0.25
C SER A 35 4.97 -31.99 0.67
N GLN A 36 4.65 -30.83 0.10
CA GLN A 36 4.15 -29.66 0.83
C GLN A 36 2.91 -30.00 1.67
N SER A 37 3.07 -30.05 3.00
CA SER A 37 1.99 -29.91 3.97
C SER A 37 2.57 -29.55 5.34
N VAL A 38 2.35 -28.32 5.81
CA VAL A 38 2.80 -27.85 7.13
C VAL A 38 1.74 -28.21 8.18
N HIS A 39 2.07 -29.12 9.10
CA HIS A 39 1.27 -29.47 10.27
C HIS A 39 1.78 -28.79 11.56
N PRO A 40 0.90 -28.58 12.57
CA PRO A 40 1.06 -27.51 13.55
C PRO A 40 1.68 -27.97 14.88
N GLY A 41 2.49 -27.07 15.44
CA GLY A 41 2.88 -27.09 16.86
C GLY A 41 4.35 -27.43 17.09
N VAL A 42 5.07 -26.45 17.66
CA VAL A 42 6.41 -26.52 18.29
C VAL A 42 7.59 -25.99 17.46
N THR A 43 7.42 -25.59 16.21
CA THR A 43 8.28 -24.56 15.59
C THR A 43 7.41 -23.61 14.75
N VAL A 44 7.52 -22.30 15.00
CA VAL A 44 6.71 -21.25 14.34
C VAL A 44 7.15 -21.02 12.88
N HIS A 45 8.30 -21.57 12.50
CA HIS A 45 8.90 -21.46 11.18
C HIS A 45 9.44 -22.82 10.70
N PRO A 46 9.05 -23.33 9.52
CA PRO A 46 9.84 -24.38 8.88
C PRO A 46 11.25 -23.82 8.60
N PRO A 47 12.30 -24.68 8.61
CA PRO A 47 13.64 -24.25 8.23
C PRO A 47 13.60 -23.64 6.82
N PRO A 48 14.41 -22.59 6.56
CA PRO A 48 14.41 -21.94 5.25
C PRO A 48 14.77 -22.93 4.15
N SER A 49 14.05 -22.85 3.02
CA SER A 49 14.38 -23.58 1.80
C SER A 49 15.81 -23.26 1.36
N THR A 50 16.53 -24.25 0.83
CA THR A 50 17.89 -24.07 0.30
C THR A 50 17.88 -23.12 -0.89
N GLY A 51 18.48 -21.94 -0.76
CA GLY A 51 18.57 -20.96 -1.85
C GLY A 51 18.53 -19.50 -1.38
N LEU A 52 18.79 -18.59 -2.31
CA LEU A 52 18.66 -17.14 -2.05
C LEU A 52 17.18 -16.77 -1.90
N ASP A 53 16.83 -16.03 -0.85
CA ASP A 53 15.52 -15.38 -0.69
C ASP A 53 15.72 -13.86 -0.67
N GLY A 54 15.67 -13.24 -1.85
CA GLY A 54 15.93 -11.81 -2.02
C GLY A 54 14.90 -10.91 -1.35
N ALA A 55 13.66 -11.38 -1.17
CA ALA A 55 12.62 -10.63 -0.49
C ALA A 55 12.88 -10.60 1.03
N LYS A 56 13.19 -11.74 1.65
CA LYS A 56 13.56 -11.80 3.07
C LYS A 56 14.92 -11.15 3.34
N LEU A 57 15.86 -11.26 2.41
CA LEU A 57 17.16 -10.58 2.51
C LEU A 57 17.01 -9.05 2.56
N HIS A 58 16.02 -8.50 1.84
CA HIS A 58 15.71 -7.08 1.92
C HIS A 58 15.29 -6.70 3.35
N CYS A 59 14.44 -7.51 3.98
CA CYS A 59 14.03 -7.30 5.38
C CYS A 59 15.19 -7.32 6.38
N CYS A 60 16.27 -8.07 6.13
CA CYS A 60 17.40 -8.12 7.05
C CYS A 60 18.04 -6.74 7.27
N SER A 61 18.02 -5.86 6.26
CA SER A 61 18.54 -4.49 6.38
C SER A 61 17.76 -3.62 7.38
N LYS A 62 16.53 -4.00 7.72
CA LYS A 62 15.66 -3.35 8.72
C LYS A 62 15.98 -3.76 10.15
N ALA A 63 16.90 -4.70 10.36
CA ALA A 63 17.34 -5.11 11.69
C ALA A 63 17.96 -3.92 12.43
N ASN A 64 17.54 -3.70 13.66
CA ASN A 64 18.02 -2.59 14.48
C ASN A 64 19.42 -2.89 15.05
N THR A 65 19.70 -4.14 15.40
CA THR A 65 21.03 -4.59 15.84
C THR A 65 21.85 -5.20 14.69
N SER A 66 23.17 -5.06 14.75
CA SER A 66 24.08 -5.71 13.80
C SER A 66 24.03 -7.23 13.90
N THR A 67 23.90 -7.78 15.13
CA THR A 67 23.82 -9.22 15.37
C THR A 67 22.65 -9.86 14.62
N CYS A 68 21.44 -9.30 14.76
CA CYS A 68 20.27 -9.84 14.08
C CYS A 68 20.33 -9.62 12.57
N ARG A 69 20.93 -8.52 12.13
CA ARG A 69 21.20 -8.26 10.71
C ARG A 69 22.08 -9.33 10.08
N GLU A 70 23.18 -9.66 10.73
CA GLU A 70 24.15 -10.66 10.25
C GLU A 70 23.54 -12.07 10.26
N LEU A 71 22.84 -12.45 11.33
CA LEU A 71 22.15 -13.74 11.43
C LEU A 71 21.06 -13.87 10.34
N CYS A 72 20.23 -12.85 10.15
CA CYS A 72 19.22 -12.81 9.10
C CYS A 72 19.84 -12.90 7.70
N THR A 73 20.88 -12.11 7.45
CA THR A 73 21.58 -12.08 6.15
C THR A 73 22.17 -13.45 5.84
N LYS A 74 22.84 -14.08 6.80
CA LYS A 74 23.42 -15.42 6.67
C LYS A 74 22.33 -16.48 6.41
N LEU A 75 21.15 -16.33 7.02
CA LEU A 75 20.02 -17.24 6.84
C LEU A 75 19.48 -17.23 5.42
N TYR A 76 19.39 -16.05 4.78
CA TYR A 76 18.71 -15.89 3.48
C TYR A 76 19.63 -15.65 2.28
N SER A 77 20.95 -15.55 2.49
CA SER A 77 21.95 -15.38 1.41
C SER A 77 22.61 -16.69 0.94
N MET A 78 22.63 -17.73 1.78
CA MET A 78 23.37 -18.95 1.51
C MET A 78 22.46 -20.04 0.93
N SER A 79 22.94 -20.76 -0.08
CA SER A 79 22.26 -21.94 -0.65
C SER A 79 22.05 -23.07 0.36
N TRP A 80 22.82 -23.07 1.46
CA TRP A 80 22.69 -23.98 2.59
C TRP A 80 22.45 -23.17 3.87
N GLY A 81 21.19 -22.86 4.15
CA GLY A 81 20.80 -22.37 5.47
C GLY A 81 21.11 -23.46 6.50
N ASN A 82 22.23 -23.34 7.22
CA ASN A 82 22.56 -24.29 8.28
C ASN A 82 21.46 -24.20 9.35
N THR A 83 20.84 -25.33 9.72
CA THR A 83 19.83 -25.43 10.80
C THR A 83 20.28 -24.72 12.08
N GLN A 84 21.59 -24.69 12.33
CA GLN A 84 22.21 -23.95 13.42
C GLN A 84 22.02 -22.42 13.32
N SER A 85 22.17 -21.83 12.13
CA SER A 85 21.95 -20.38 11.92
C SER A 85 20.48 -20.00 12.16
N TRP A 86 19.55 -20.88 11.81
CA TRP A 86 18.12 -20.69 12.10
C TRP A 86 17.86 -20.72 13.60
N GLN A 87 18.39 -21.70 14.33
CA GLN A 87 18.26 -21.77 15.80
C GLN A 87 18.87 -20.55 16.50
N GLU A 88 19.99 -20.03 16.01
CA GLU A 88 20.60 -18.80 16.53
C GLU A 88 19.71 -17.58 16.28
N PHE A 89 19.15 -17.45 15.08
CA PHE A 89 18.22 -16.37 14.74
C PHE A 89 16.93 -16.43 15.57
N ASP A 90 16.29 -17.59 15.64
CA ASP A 90 15.08 -17.84 16.43
C ASP A 90 15.29 -17.44 17.91
N ARG A 91 16.41 -17.90 18.49
CA ARG A 91 16.73 -17.61 19.90
C ARG A 91 17.00 -16.12 20.19
N PHE A 92 17.72 -15.41 19.31
CA PHE A 92 18.21 -14.07 19.62
C PHE A 92 17.36 -12.93 19.02
N CYS A 93 16.63 -13.20 17.96
CA CYS A 93 16.04 -12.17 17.12
C CYS A 93 14.52 -12.29 16.98
N GLU A 94 13.97 -13.49 16.82
CA GLU A 94 12.55 -13.70 16.48
C GLU A 94 11.58 -13.10 17.49
N TYR A 95 11.97 -13.04 18.77
CA TYR A 95 11.14 -12.55 19.87
C TYR A 95 11.70 -11.28 20.52
N ASN A 96 12.71 -10.65 19.90
CA ASN A 96 13.31 -9.44 20.44
C ASN A 96 12.46 -8.21 20.05
N PRO A 97 11.84 -7.49 21.01
CA PRO A 97 10.98 -6.33 20.70
C PRO A 97 11.74 -5.16 20.07
N VAL A 98 13.08 -5.15 20.14
CA VAL A 98 13.92 -4.15 19.47
C VAL A 98 13.97 -4.38 17.94
N GLU A 99 13.66 -5.60 17.48
CA GLU A 99 13.77 -6.02 16.07
C GLU A 99 12.43 -6.00 15.31
N VAL A 100 11.39 -5.38 15.87
CA VAL A 100 10.02 -5.36 15.31
C VAL A 100 9.98 -4.95 13.83
N SER A 101 10.80 -3.99 13.39
CA SER A 101 10.81 -3.55 11.98
C SER A 101 11.24 -4.68 11.02
N MET A 102 12.30 -5.42 11.35
CA MET A 102 12.74 -6.58 10.57
C MET A 102 11.71 -7.71 10.63
N LEU A 103 11.20 -8.03 11.83
CA LEU A 103 10.27 -9.14 12.03
C LEU A 103 8.94 -8.91 11.32
N THR A 104 8.39 -7.70 11.38
CA THR A 104 7.18 -7.32 10.64
C THR A 104 7.41 -7.44 9.14
N CYS A 105 8.57 -6.99 8.63
CA CYS A 105 8.92 -7.14 7.21
C CYS A 105 9.00 -8.62 6.79
N LEU A 106 9.66 -9.47 7.59
CA LEU A 106 9.76 -10.91 7.31
C LEU A 106 8.38 -11.57 7.32
N ALA A 107 7.50 -11.19 8.25
CA ALA A 107 6.13 -11.65 8.31
C ALA A 107 5.33 -11.21 7.07
N ASP A 108 5.54 -9.99 6.59
CA ASP A 108 4.88 -9.46 5.38
C ASP A 108 5.29 -10.16 4.10
N VAL A 109 6.57 -10.49 3.96
CA VAL A 109 7.07 -11.24 2.81
C VAL A 109 6.53 -12.68 2.82
N ARG A 110 6.39 -13.28 4.01
CA ARG A 110 5.89 -14.64 4.17
C ARG A 110 4.38 -14.74 3.95
N GLU A 111 3.62 -13.89 4.63
CA GLU A 111 2.16 -13.90 4.63
C GLU A 111 1.66 -12.44 4.59
N PRO A 112 1.49 -11.84 3.41
CA PRO A 112 1.12 -10.44 3.29
C PRO A 112 -0.27 -10.17 3.87
N CYS A 113 -0.43 -9.03 4.55
CA CYS A 113 -1.74 -8.56 4.99
C CYS A 113 -2.61 -8.20 3.77
N GLN A 114 -3.69 -8.95 3.57
CA GLN A 114 -4.62 -8.78 2.46
C GLN A 114 -6.02 -8.45 2.96
N LEU A 115 -6.78 -7.70 2.16
CA LEU A 115 -8.15 -7.35 2.51
C LEU A 115 -9.08 -8.56 2.38
N GLY A 116 -10.04 -8.61 3.30
CA GLY A 116 -11.15 -9.55 3.26
C GLY A 116 -10.87 -10.90 3.92
N CYS A 117 -11.92 -11.42 4.56
CA CYS A 117 -11.94 -12.79 5.05
C CYS A 117 -13.35 -13.41 4.97
N ARG A 118 -13.42 -14.65 4.49
CA ARG A 118 -14.67 -15.40 4.24
C ARG A 118 -14.44 -16.91 4.28
N ASN A 119 -15.55 -17.65 4.38
CA ASN A 119 -15.62 -19.11 4.27
C ASN A 119 -14.89 -19.89 5.38
N LEU A 120 -14.67 -19.28 6.55
CA LEU A 120 -14.20 -19.97 7.75
C LEU A 120 -15.38 -20.67 8.44
N THR A 121 -15.14 -21.88 8.93
CA THR A 121 -16.13 -22.74 9.57
C THR A 121 -16.03 -22.76 11.09
N TYR A 122 -14.84 -22.58 11.64
CA TYR A 122 -14.60 -22.54 13.09
C TYR A 122 -14.52 -21.09 13.60
N CYS A 123 -13.67 -20.27 12.97
CA CYS A 123 -13.44 -18.85 13.28
C CYS A 123 -14.47 -17.94 12.59
N THR A 124 -15.76 -18.26 12.70
CA THR A 124 -16.84 -17.62 11.96
C THR A 124 -16.98 -16.11 12.19
N ASN A 125 -16.56 -15.59 13.35
CA ASN A 125 -16.61 -14.15 13.66
C ASN A 125 -15.65 -13.31 12.78
N PHE A 126 -14.69 -13.95 12.11
CA PHE A 126 -13.75 -13.31 11.17
C PHE A 126 -14.29 -13.24 9.74
N ASN A 127 -15.36 -13.98 9.43
CA ASN A 127 -16.01 -13.91 8.13
C ASN A 127 -16.71 -12.56 7.94
N ASN A 128 -16.97 -12.22 6.67
CA ASN A 128 -17.80 -11.09 6.26
C ASN A 128 -17.21 -9.74 6.68
N ARG A 129 -15.87 -9.64 6.65
CA ARG A 129 -15.10 -8.43 6.95
C ARG A 129 -14.26 -8.01 5.74
N PRO A 130 -14.88 -7.47 4.67
CA PRO A 130 -14.21 -7.19 3.40
C PRO A 130 -13.24 -6.00 3.44
N THR A 131 -13.34 -5.12 4.44
CA THR A 131 -12.49 -3.91 4.59
C THR A 131 -11.39 -4.07 5.65
N GLU A 132 -11.37 -5.21 6.36
CA GLU A 132 -10.32 -5.55 7.33
C GLU A 132 -9.20 -6.37 6.67
N LEU A 133 -8.00 -6.31 7.26
CA LEU A 133 -6.80 -6.96 6.77
C LEU A 133 -6.50 -8.24 7.55
N PHE A 134 -6.11 -9.31 6.86
CA PHE A 134 -5.74 -10.60 7.45
C PHE A 134 -4.52 -11.18 6.72
N ARG A 135 -3.62 -11.86 7.43
CA ARG A 135 -2.48 -12.58 6.80
C ARG A 135 -2.86 -13.97 6.33
N SER A 136 -3.76 -14.65 7.04
CA SER A 136 -4.05 -16.07 6.80
C SER A 136 -5.53 -16.40 6.94
N CYS A 137 -6.35 -15.89 6.02
CA CYS A 137 -7.76 -16.27 5.93
C CYS A 137 -7.95 -17.49 5.01
N ASN A 138 -7.70 -18.69 5.53
CA ASN A 138 -7.88 -19.94 4.80
C ASN A 138 -8.31 -21.09 5.73
N ALA A 139 -8.74 -22.22 5.13
CA ALA A 139 -9.22 -23.39 5.87
C ALA A 139 -8.15 -24.05 6.76
N GLN A 140 -6.87 -23.93 6.42
CA GLN A 140 -5.78 -24.48 7.21
C GLN A 140 -5.63 -23.72 8.54
N SER A 141 -5.62 -22.38 8.50
CA SER A 141 -5.59 -21.55 9.71
C SER A 141 -6.87 -21.71 10.54
N ASP A 142 -8.03 -21.88 9.90
CA ASP A 142 -9.28 -22.17 10.60
C ASP A 142 -9.20 -23.47 11.42
N GLN A 143 -8.65 -24.52 10.80
CA GLN A 143 -8.42 -25.81 11.46
C GLN A 143 -7.30 -25.72 12.52
N GLY A 144 -6.28 -24.89 12.28
CA GLY A 144 -5.22 -24.58 13.23
C GLY A 144 -5.78 -24.02 14.54
N ALA A 145 -6.71 -23.06 14.46
CA ALA A 145 -7.32 -22.46 15.64
C ALA A 145 -8.14 -23.48 16.46
N MET A 146 -8.84 -24.39 15.78
CA MET A 146 -9.55 -25.49 16.45
C MET A 146 -8.58 -26.43 17.17
N ASN A 147 -7.41 -26.69 16.59
CA ASN A 147 -6.40 -27.57 17.18
C ASN A 147 -5.72 -26.93 18.39
N ASP A 148 -5.44 -25.62 18.33
CA ASP A 148 -4.89 -24.85 19.47
C ASP A 148 -5.84 -24.91 20.66
N MET A 149 -7.14 -24.67 20.44
CA MET A 149 -8.15 -24.79 21.49
C MET A 149 -8.14 -26.18 22.15
N LYS A 150 -8.11 -27.26 21.35
CA LYS A 150 -8.00 -28.63 21.89
C LYS A 150 -6.72 -28.87 22.67
N LEU A 151 -5.60 -28.25 22.27
CA LEU A 151 -4.34 -28.38 22.98
C LEU A 151 -4.37 -27.67 24.33
N TRP A 152 -4.93 -26.46 24.36
CA TRP A 152 -5.01 -25.62 25.57
C TRP A 152 -5.97 -26.17 26.62
N GLU A 153 -6.91 -27.06 26.24
CA GLU A 153 -7.72 -27.86 27.18
C GLU A 153 -6.87 -28.68 28.16
N LYS A 154 -5.59 -28.94 27.85
CA LYS A 154 -4.64 -29.61 28.75
C LYS A 154 -4.18 -28.71 29.91
N GLY A 155 -4.64 -27.45 29.97
CA GLY A 155 -4.37 -26.51 31.06
C GLY A 155 -3.05 -25.77 30.96
N SER A 156 -2.44 -25.72 29.76
CA SER A 156 -1.14 -25.08 29.56
C SER A 156 -0.97 -24.62 28.11
N ILE A 157 -0.57 -23.36 27.93
CA ILE A 157 -0.22 -22.78 26.63
C ILE A 157 1.30 -22.76 26.53
N LYS A 158 1.84 -23.54 25.59
CA LYS A 158 3.29 -23.63 25.38
C LYS A 158 3.74 -22.57 24.38
N MET A 159 4.56 -21.63 24.82
CA MET A 159 5.31 -20.71 23.97
C MET A 159 6.80 -21.10 24.01
N PRO A 160 7.63 -20.65 23.04
CA PRO A 160 9.03 -21.06 22.95
C PRO A 160 9.87 -20.77 24.21
N PHE A 161 9.59 -19.68 24.93
CA PHE A 161 10.35 -19.27 26.13
C PHE A 161 9.53 -19.23 27.41
N ILE A 162 8.21 -19.44 27.34
CA ILE A 162 7.33 -19.41 28.51
C ILE A 162 6.21 -20.43 28.37
N ASN A 163 5.93 -21.15 29.44
CA ASN A 163 4.74 -21.97 29.54
C ASN A 163 3.73 -21.22 30.42
N ILE A 164 2.51 -21.04 29.92
CA ILE A 164 1.46 -20.26 30.59
C ILE A 164 0.37 -21.23 31.07
N PRO A 165 0.34 -21.59 32.35
CA PRO A 165 -0.72 -22.41 32.93
C PRO A 165 -2.05 -21.66 32.91
N VAL A 166 -3.11 -22.33 32.47
CA VAL A 166 -4.45 -21.74 32.39
C VAL A 166 -5.46 -22.62 33.11
N LEU A 167 -6.51 -21.99 33.63
CA LEU A 167 -7.68 -22.68 34.15
C LEU A 167 -8.43 -23.38 33.01
N ASP A 168 -9.44 -24.18 33.35
CA ASP A 168 -10.28 -24.88 32.36
C ASP A 168 -10.94 -23.89 31.39
N ILE A 169 -10.37 -23.76 30.19
CA ILE A 169 -10.76 -22.79 29.16
C ILE A 169 -12.18 -23.04 28.62
N LYS A 170 -12.75 -24.24 28.80
CA LYS A 170 -14.15 -24.51 28.45
C LYS A 170 -15.14 -23.82 29.37
N LYS A 171 -14.70 -23.51 30.60
CA LYS A 171 -15.52 -22.87 31.64
C LYS A 171 -15.16 -21.41 31.82
N CYS A 172 -13.88 -21.09 31.76
CA CYS A 172 -13.38 -19.74 31.96
C CYS A 172 -13.22 -19.02 30.63
N GLN A 173 -14.17 -18.16 30.27
CA GLN A 173 -14.14 -17.30 29.08
C GLN A 173 -13.92 -18.06 27.74
N PRO A 174 -14.74 -19.08 27.41
CA PRO A 174 -14.53 -19.93 26.23
C PRO A 174 -14.53 -19.15 24.91
N GLU A 175 -15.39 -18.14 24.76
CA GLU A 175 -15.45 -17.31 23.55
C GLU A 175 -14.20 -16.44 23.38
N MET A 176 -13.61 -15.96 24.49
CA MET A 176 -12.39 -15.15 24.45
C MET A 176 -11.18 -16.00 24.08
N TRP A 177 -11.06 -17.22 24.64
CA TRP A 177 -10.02 -18.17 24.21
C TRP A 177 -10.16 -18.58 22.75
N LYS A 178 -11.39 -18.81 22.28
CA LYS A 178 -11.65 -19.06 20.85
C LYS A 178 -11.20 -17.88 19.98
N ALA A 179 -11.53 -16.65 20.37
CA ALA A 179 -11.10 -15.46 19.65
C ALA A 179 -9.58 -15.28 19.66
N ILE A 180 -8.88 -15.62 20.76
CA ILE A 180 -7.41 -15.64 20.82
C ILE A 180 -6.85 -16.68 19.86
N ALA A 181 -7.32 -17.92 19.91
CA ALA A 181 -6.87 -18.99 18.99
C ALA A 181 -7.08 -18.60 17.52
N CYS A 182 -8.24 -18.05 17.20
CA CYS A 182 -8.54 -17.54 15.86
C CYS A 182 -7.64 -16.36 15.48
N SER A 183 -7.40 -15.41 16.37
CA SER A 183 -6.52 -14.25 16.09
C SER A 183 -5.08 -14.68 15.82
N LEU A 184 -4.56 -15.66 16.56
CA LEU A 184 -3.20 -16.17 16.36
C LEU A 184 -3.03 -16.90 15.02
N GLN A 185 -4.08 -17.55 14.52
CA GLN A 185 -4.03 -18.38 13.32
C GLN A 185 -4.46 -17.64 12.06
N ILE A 186 -5.53 -16.84 12.14
CA ILE A 186 -6.05 -16.01 11.03
C ILE A 186 -5.23 -14.74 10.86
N LYS A 187 -4.62 -14.25 11.95
CA LYS A 187 -3.69 -13.11 11.99
C LYS A 187 -4.29 -11.85 11.35
N PRO A 188 -5.32 -11.24 11.97
CA PRO A 188 -5.76 -9.90 11.59
C PRO A 188 -4.57 -8.92 11.65
N CYS A 189 -4.56 -7.94 10.74
CA CYS A 189 -3.49 -6.94 10.68
C CYS A 189 -4.04 -5.54 10.87
N HIS A 190 -3.26 -4.71 11.56
CA HIS A 190 -3.51 -3.28 11.55
C HIS A 190 -2.99 -2.64 10.25
N SER A 191 -3.68 -1.63 9.70
CA SER A 191 -3.29 -1.04 8.41
C SER A 191 -1.99 -0.24 8.45
N LYS A 192 -1.65 0.36 9.61
CA LYS A 192 -0.43 1.15 9.80
C LYS A 192 0.78 0.31 10.22
N SER A 193 0.70 -0.30 11.41
CA SER A 193 1.80 -1.08 12.00
C SER A 193 1.98 -2.45 11.37
N ARG A 194 0.96 -2.96 10.68
CA ARG A 194 0.92 -4.31 10.07
C ARG A 194 1.10 -5.44 11.08
N GLY A 195 1.18 -5.13 12.37
CA GLY A 195 1.24 -6.12 13.44
C GLY A 195 -0.06 -6.92 13.52
N SER A 196 0.08 -8.17 13.98
CA SER A 196 -1.03 -9.09 14.22
C SER A 196 -1.11 -9.54 15.68
N ILE A 197 -0.55 -8.73 16.58
CA ILE A 197 -0.46 -9.04 18.01
C ILE A 197 -1.66 -8.43 18.73
N ILE A 198 -2.27 -9.20 19.63
CA ILE A 198 -3.40 -8.74 20.44
C ILE A 198 -2.98 -7.64 21.43
N CYS A 199 -3.90 -6.75 21.76
CA CYS A 199 -3.64 -5.68 22.72
C CYS A 199 -3.28 -6.22 24.11
N LYS A 200 -2.40 -5.51 24.81
CA LYS A 200 -1.89 -5.89 26.14
C LYS A 200 -3.01 -5.87 27.17
N SER A 201 -3.94 -4.92 27.09
CA SER A 201 -5.13 -4.85 27.95
C SER A 201 -5.95 -6.14 27.87
N ASP A 202 -6.22 -6.63 26.66
CA ASP A 202 -6.94 -7.87 26.41
C ASP A 202 -6.17 -9.09 26.94
N CYS A 203 -4.85 -9.13 26.73
CA CYS A 203 -3.98 -10.18 27.27
C CYS A 203 -4.02 -10.20 28.81
N VAL A 204 -3.87 -9.04 29.44
CA VAL A 204 -3.88 -8.92 30.91
C VAL A 204 -5.24 -9.31 31.46
N GLU A 205 -6.33 -8.91 30.80
CA GLU A 205 -7.69 -9.25 31.20
C GLU A 205 -7.91 -10.77 31.20
N ILE A 206 -7.54 -11.47 30.12
CA ILE A 206 -7.74 -12.92 30.04
C ILE A 206 -6.87 -13.66 31.06
N LEU A 207 -5.59 -13.29 31.22
CA LEU A 207 -4.69 -13.98 32.15
C LEU A 207 -5.04 -13.70 33.62
N LYS A 208 -5.57 -12.51 33.95
CA LYS A 208 -6.10 -12.24 35.30
C LYS A 208 -7.30 -13.11 35.64
N LYS A 209 -8.22 -13.28 34.68
CA LYS A 209 -9.47 -14.03 34.90
C LYS A 209 -9.27 -15.54 34.80
N CYS A 210 -8.45 -16.01 33.87
CA CYS A 210 -8.36 -17.41 33.47
C CYS A 210 -6.95 -18.01 33.48
N GLY A 211 -5.91 -17.24 33.82
CA GLY A 211 -4.58 -17.79 34.10
C GLY A 211 -4.54 -18.46 35.47
N ASP A 212 -3.88 -19.61 35.57
CA ASP A 212 -3.67 -20.29 36.86
C ASP A 212 -2.50 -19.62 37.59
N GLN A 213 -2.79 -18.50 38.25
CA GLN A 213 -1.78 -17.65 38.91
C GLN A 213 -0.94 -18.40 39.94
N ASN A 214 -1.49 -19.46 40.55
CA ASN A 214 -0.76 -20.29 41.53
C ASN A 214 0.33 -21.16 40.89
N LYS A 215 0.25 -21.38 39.57
CA LYS A 215 1.20 -22.19 38.81
C LYS A 215 2.10 -21.36 37.91
N PHE A 216 1.94 -20.04 37.89
CA PHE A 216 2.85 -19.18 37.14
C PHE A 216 4.29 -19.38 37.64
N PRO A 217 5.30 -19.36 36.74
CA PRO A 217 6.70 -19.42 37.15
C PRO A 217 7.01 -18.33 38.20
N GLU A 218 7.94 -18.62 39.12
CA GLU A 218 8.42 -17.62 40.08
C GLU A 218 8.86 -16.34 39.31
N ASP A 219 8.46 -15.18 39.82
CA ASP A 219 8.63 -13.84 39.21
C ASP A 219 7.70 -13.46 38.03
N HIS A 220 6.70 -14.28 37.67
CA HIS A 220 5.77 -13.94 36.58
C HIS A 220 4.35 -13.63 37.08
N THR A 221 3.86 -12.42 36.79
CA THR A 221 2.44 -12.02 36.88
C THR A 221 1.80 -11.96 35.50
N ALA A 222 0.46 -11.87 35.44
CA ALA A 222 -0.27 -11.65 34.19
C ALA A 222 0.26 -10.43 33.42
N GLU A 223 0.58 -9.33 34.11
CA GLU A 223 1.16 -8.13 33.51
C GLU A 223 2.55 -8.38 32.92
N SER A 224 3.44 -9.04 33.66
CA SER A 224 4.80 -9.32 33.17
C SER A 224 4.80 -10.26 31.95
N ILE A 225 3.88 -11.24 31.92
CA ILE A 225 3.72 -12.15 30.78
C ILE A 225 3.22 -11.35 29.57
N CYS A 226 2.20 -10.51 29.75
CA CYS A 226 1.66 -9.71 28.66
C CYS A 226 2.58 -8.58 28.19
N GLU A 227 3.51 -8.11 29.02
CA GLU A 227 4.60 -7.21 28.60
C GLU A 227 5.52 -7.87 27.57
N LEU A 228 5.73 -9.19 27.67
CA LEU A 228 6.54 -9.94 26.72
C LEU A 228 5.77 -10.28 25.45
N LEU A 229 4.46 -10.53 25.55
CA LEU A 229 3.64 -11.06 24.46
C LEU A 229 2.95 -9.99 23.61
N SER A 230 2.66 -8.84 24.20
CA SER A 230 1.83 -7.80 23.58
C SER A 230 2.52 -6.44 23.62
N PRO A 231 2.43 -5.64 22.54
CA PRO A 231 2.90 -4.25 22.57
C PRO A 231 2.05 -3.42 23.54
N THR A 232 2.55 -2.24 23.91
CA THR A 232 1.75 -1.26 24.67
C THR A 232 0.42 -0.96 23.97
N ASP A 233 -0.64 -0.73 24.75
CA ASP A 233 -2.00 -0.44 24.27
C ASP A 233 -2.08 0.90 23.55
N ASP A 234 -1.58 0.93 22.33
CA ASP A 234 -1.83 1.94 21.33
C ASP A 234 -2.67 1.28 20.23
N LEU A 235 -3.86 1.84 19.97
CA LEU A 235 -4.80 1.34 18.97
C LEU A 235 -4.18 1.30 17.56
N GLU A 236 -3.05 1.99 17.33
CA GLU A 236 -2.32 1.92 16.05
C GLU A 236 -1.37 0.72 15.94
N ASN A 237 -1.10 -0.01 17.03
CA ASN A 237 -0.04 -1.01 17.15
C ASN A 237 -0.51 -2.41 17.57
N CYS A 238 -1.77 -2.59 17.94
CA CYS A 238 -2.31 -3.88 18.38
C CYS A 238 -3.71 -4.18 17.83
N ILE A 239 -4.12 -5.44 17.93
CA ILE A 239 -5.43 -5.93 17.52
C ILE A 239 -6.36 -6.04 18.75
N PRO A 240 -7.46 -5.27 18.83
CA PRO A 240 -8.43 -5.39 19.90
C PRO A 240 -9.31 -6.64 19.72
N LEU A 241 -9.41 -7.49 20.74
CA LEU A 241 -10.16 -8.74 20.66
C LEU A 241 -11.67 -8.54 20.60
N ASP A 242 -12.21 -7.48 21.20
CA ASP A 242 -13.66 -7.21 21.22
C ASP A 242 -14.27 -7.19 19.81
N THR A 243 -13.50 -6.72 18.82
CA THR A 243 -13.89 -6.73 17.41
C THR A 243 -14.25 -8.13 16.90
N TYR A 244 -13.60 -9.17 17.40
CA TYR A 244 -13.73 -10.56 16.96
C TYR A 244 -14.50 -11.46 17.94
N LEU A 245 -14.94 -10.92 19.08
CA LEU A 245 -15.85 -11.62 19.99
C LEU A 245 -17.27 -11.72 19.42
N ARG A 246 -17.61 -10.92 18.41
CA ARG A 246 -18.94 -10.87 17.78
C ARG A 246 -18.84 -11.05 16.26
N PRO A 247 -19.88 -11.60 15.62
CA PRO A 247 -19.97 -11.61 14.16
C PRO A 247 -19.92 -10.21 13.55
N SER A 248 -19.47 -10.12 12.31
CA SER A 248 -19.51 -8.87 11.54
C SER A 248 -20.94 -8.33 11.42
N THR A 249 -21.08 -7.00 11.52
CA THR A 249 -22.36 -6.29 11.36
C THR A 249 -22.84 -6.26 9.91
N LEU A 250 -21.97 -6.58 8.94
CA LEU A 250 -22.25 -6.44 7.51
C LEU A 250 -23.14 -7.56 6.92
N GLY A 251 -23.45 -8.62 7.67
CA GLY A 251 -24.42 -9.65 7.24
C GLY A 251 -24.20 -10.16 5.80
N ASN A 252 -25.23 -10.03 4.94
CA ASN A 252 -25.20 -10.41 3.51
C ASN A 252 -24.74 -9.27 2.57
N ILE A 253 -24.35 -8.10 3.07
CA ILE A 253 -23.94 -6.91 2.29
C ILE A 253 -22.52 -7.10 1.67
N VAL A 254 -21.88 -8.23 1.98
CA VAL A 254 -20.49 -8.56 1.60
C VAL A 254 -20.29 -8.68 0.09
N GLU A 255 -21.35 -8.97 -0.70
CA GLU A 255 -21.23 -9.12 -2.16
C GLU A 255 -20.84 -7.82 -2.88
N GLU A 256 -20.88 -6.67 -2.21
CA GLU A 256 -20.52 -5.37 -2.78
C GLU A 256 -19.01 -5.17 -3.00
N VAL A 257 -18.18 -5.89 -2.24
CA VAL A 257 -16.72 -5.81 -2.30
C VAL A 257 -16.15 -7.22 -2.45
N THR A 258 -15.40 -7.45 -3.52
CA THR A 258 -14.87 -8.77 -3.85
C THR A 258 -13.35 -8.79 -3.81
N HIS A 259 -12.80 -9.92 -3.37
CA HIS A 259 -11.35 -10.15 -3.29
C HIS A 259 -10.97 -11.35 -4.16
N PRO A 260 -10.83 -11.19 -5.48
CA PRO A 260 -10.71 -12.32 -6.40
C PRO A 260 -9.36 -13.06 -6.29
N CYS A 261 -8.34 -12.41 -5.72
CA CYS A 261 -7.02 -12.98 -5.48
C CYS A 261 -6.78 -13.37 -4.01
N ASN A 262 -7.82 -13.38 -3.16
CA ASN A 262 -7.72 -13.79 -1.76
C ASN A 262 -8.90 -14.73 -1.38
N PRO A 263 -8.64 -16.04 -1.18
CA PRO A 263 -7.34 -16.72 -1.31
C PRO A 263 -6.85 -16.73 -2.78
N ASN A 264 -5.53 -16.87 -2.98
CA ASN A 264 -4.94 -16.88 -4.32
C ASN A 264 -5.44 -18.08 -5.15
N PRO A 265 -6.15 -17.86 -6.27
CA PRO A 265 -6.66 -18.94 -7.12
C PRO A 265 -5.62 -19.48 -8.11
N CYS A 266 -4.46 -18.84 -8.23
CA CYS A 266 -3.45 -19.17 -9.23
C CYS A 266 -2.46 -20.25 -8.73
N PRO A 267 -1.86 -21.03 -9.64
CA PRO A 267 -0.77 -21.95 -9.34
C PRO A 267 0.44 -21.28 -8.67
N ALA A 268 1.28 -22.06 -7.98
CA ALA A 268 2.39 -21.57 -7.16
C ALA A 268 3.49 -20.75 -7.88
N ASN A 269 3.52 -20.70 -9.21
CA ASN A 269 4.47 -19.90 -10.00
C ASN A 269 3.80 -18.76 -10.78
N GLU A 270 2.51 -18.52 -10.55
CA GLU A 270 1.75 -17.49 -11.23
C GLU A 270 1.27 -16.44 -10.22
N LEU A 271 1.31 -15.18 -10.66
CA LEU A 271 0.79 -14.04 -9.93
C LEU A 271 -0.69 -13.88 -10.27
N CYS A 272 -1.54 -13.74 -9.25
CA CYS A 272 -2.94 -13.35 -9.45
C CYS A 272 -3.05 -11.83 -9.62
N GLU A 273 -3.56 -11.40 -10.77
CA GLU A 273 -3.90 -10.00 -11.04
C GLU A 273 -5.42 -9.83 -11.14
N VAL A 274 -5.94 -8.72 -10.62
CA VAL A 274 -7.35 -8.36 -10.77
C VAL A 274 -7.65 -8.07 -12.24
N ASN A 275 -8.69 -8.70 -12.78
CA ASN A 275 -9.07 -8.48 -14.17
C ASN A 275 -9.86 -7.17 -14.32
N ARG A 276 -9.14 -6.11 -14.69
CA ARG A 276 -9.70 -4.76 -14.94
C ARG A 276 -9.94 -4.47 -16.42
N LYS A 277 -9.60 -5.39 -17.32
CA LYS A 277 -9.70 -5.18 -18.78
C LYS A 277 -11.06 -5.59 -19.35
N GLY A 278 -11.93 -6.19 -18.52
CA GLY A 278 -13.15 -6.83 -18.98
C GLY A 278 -12.84 -8.07 -19.82
N CYS A 279 -13.88 -8.74 -20.32
CA CYS A 279 -13.72 -9.97 -21.10
C CYS A 279 -14.31 -9.81 -22.50
N PRO A 280 -13.67 -10.41 -23.53
CA PRO A 280 -14.28 -10.53 -24.85
C PRO A 280 -15.63 -11.26 -24.77
N SER A 281 -16.56 -10.92 -25.66
CA SER A 281 -17.86 -11.57 -25.75
C SER A 281 -17.69 -13.06 -26.09
N GLY A 282 -18.07 -13.96 -25.17
CA GLY A 282 -18.13 -15.41 -25.41
C GLY A 282 -17.32 -16.29 -24.45
N ASP A 283 -16.36 -15.73 -23.70
CA ASP A 283 -15.54 -16.48 -22.74
C ASP A 283 -16.03 -16.31 -21.28
N PRO A 284 -15.85 -17.31 -20.40
CA PRO A 284 -16.15 -17.17 -18.98
C PRO A 284 -15.29 -16.07 -18.36
N CYS A 285 -15.92 -14.98 -17.92
CA CYS A 285 -15.23 -13.81 -17.41
C CYS A 285 -14.84 -13.98 -15.95
N LEU A 286 -13.63 -14.47 -15.72
CA LEU A 286 -13.07 -14.52 -14.37
C LEU A 286 -12.68 -13.11 -13.89
N PRO A 287 -12.93 -12.78 -12.61
CA PRO A 287 -12.58 -11.49 -12.03
C PRO A 287 -11.06 -11.34 -11.76
N TYR A 288 -10.26 -12.34 -12.12
CA TYR A 288 -8.81 -12.37 -12.01
C TYR A 288 -8.17 -12.96 -13.27
N SER A 289 -6.88 -12.75 -13.43
CA SER A 289 -6.03 -13.39 -14.42
C SER A 289 -4.74 -13.87 -13.76
N CYS A 290 -4.32 -15.09 -14.06
CA CYS A 290 -3.03 -15.61 -13.61
C CYS A 290 -1.96 -15.30 -14.64
N VAL A 291 -0.89 -14.62 -14.21
CA VAL A 291 0.20 -14.21 -15.07
C VAL A 291 1.51 -14.84 -14.62
N GLN A 292 2.34 -15.23 -15.57
CA GLN A 292 3.66 -15.77 -15.27
C GLN A 292 4.54 -14.71 -14.59
N GLY A 293 5.40 -15.17 -13.69
CA GLY A 293 6.30 -14.32 -12.94
C GLY A 293 7.60 -15.02 -12.57
N CYS A 294 8.50 -14.26 -11.96
CA CYS A 294 9.76 -14.75 -11.44
C CYS A 294 9.76 -14.71 -9.92
N LYS A 295 10.31 -15.74 -9.29
CA LYS A 295 10.60 -15.70 -7.87
C LYS A 295 11.76 -14.75 -7.58
N LEU A 296 11.70 -14.03 -6.47
CA LEU A 296 12.76 -13.14 -6.00
C LEU A 296 13.96 -13.89 -5.38
N GLY A 297 14.43 -14.92 -6.07
CA GLY A 297 15.41 -15.90 -5.58
C GLY A 297 14.83 -17.31 -5.53
N GLU A 298 15.70 -18.33 -5.53
CA GLU A 298 15.33 -19.75 -5.61
C GLU A 298 14.41 -20.20 -4.45
N ALA A 299 14.63 -19.64 -3.26
CA ALA A 299 13.89 -19.97 -2.04
C ALA A 299 12.74 -19.00 -1.73
N SER A 300 12.53 -17.97 -2.56
CA SER A 300 11.52 -16.93 -2.32
C SER A 300 10.14 -17.34 -2.84
N ASP A 301 9.12 -17.21 -2.00
CA ASP A 301 7.70 -17.32 -2.39
C ASP A 301 7.15 -16.02 -2.99
N PHE A 302 7.91 -14.93 -2.89
CA PHE A 302 7.55 -13.65 -3.50
C PHE A 302 7.78 -13.67 -5.02
N ILE A 303 6.72 -13.45 -5.79
CA ILE A 303 6.70 -13.51 -7.25
C ILE A 303 6.47 -12.11 -7.83
N VAL A 304 7.26 -11.76 -8.84
CA VAL A 304 7.13 -10.52 -9.61
C VAL A 304 6.71 -10.80 -11.05
N ARG A 305 5.89 -9.91 -11.62
CA ARG A 305 5.40 -10.05 -12.99
C ARG A 305 6.52 -10.14 -14.02
N GLN A 306 6.36 -11.01 -15.01
CA GLN A 306 7.22 -11.11 -16.18
C GLN A 306 7.43 -9.77 -16.90
N GLY A 307 8.67 -9.51 -17.34
CA GLY A 307 9.05 -8.29 -18.06
C GLY A 307 9.25 -7.06 -17.19
N THR A 308 9.19 -7.20 -15.86
CA THR A 308 9.47 -6.10 -14.93
C THR A 308 10.95 -6.01 -14.57
N LEU A 309 11.43 -4.78 -14.35
CA LEU A 309 12.72 -4.51 -13.71
C LEU A 309 12.54 -4.51 -12.20
N ILE A 310 13.36 -5.31 -11.53
CA ILE A 310 13.30 -5.52 -10.09
C ILE A 310 14.65 -5.27 -9.43
N GLN A 311 14.61 -4.70 -8.24
CA GLN A 311 15.75 -4.43 -7.38
C GLN A 311 15.86 -5.55 -6.36
N VAL A 312 17.01 -6.23 -6.32
CA VAL A 312 17.32 -7.27 -5.34
C VAL A 312 18.54 -6.86 -4.52
N PRO A 313 18.58 -7.13 -3.21
CA PRO A 313 19.79 -6.92 -2.42
C PRO A 313 20.97 -7.76 -2.93
N SER A 314 22.19 -7.25 -2.78
CA SER A 314 23.39 -8.02 -3.13
C SER A 314 23.54 -9.25 -2.23
N SER A 315 23.93 -10.39 -2.80
CA SER A 315 24.18 -11.64 -2.08
C SER A 315 25.34 -11.55 -1.09
N ALA A 316 26.21 -10.53 -1.21
CA ALA A 316 27.26 -10.25 -0.25
C ALA A 316 26.74 -9.70 1.09
N GLY A 317 25.45 -9.34 1.19
CA GLY A 317 24.84 -8.87 2.43
C GLY A 317 25.22 -7.44 2.82
N GLU A 318 25.91 -6.72 1.96
CA GLU A 318 26.27 -5.32 2.19
C GLU A 318 25.03 -4.42 2.17
N VAL A 319 24.83 -3.69 3.28
CA VAL A 319 23.67 -2.84 3.48
C VAL A 319 23.67 -1.70 2.45
N GLY A 320 22.52 -1.50 1.78
CA GLY A 320 22.37 -0.45 0.77
C GLY A 320 22.95 -0.81 -0.60
N CYS A 321 23.45 -2.03 -0.80
CA CYS A 321 23.92 -2.55 -2.08
C CYS A 321 22.84 -3.39 -2.77
N TYR A 322 22.54 -3.07 -4.02
CA TYR A 322 21.47 -3.72 -4.77
C TYR A 322 21.90 -4.03 -6.21
N LYS A 323 21.21 -4.98 -6.82
CA LYS A 323 21.27 -5.28 -8.25
C LYS A 323 19.92 -5.03 -8.88
N ILE A 324 19.91 -4.53 -10.11
CA ILE A 324 18.71 -4.44 -10.93
C ILE A 324 18.71 -5.62 -11.90
N CYS A 325 17.70 -6.47 -11.82
CA CYS A 325 17.49 -7.60 -12.71
C CYS A 325 16.20 -7.42 -13.50
N SER A 326 16.09 -8.11 -14.64
CA SER A 326 14.85 -8.25 -15.40
C SER A 326 14.21 -9.61 -15.12
N CYS A 327 12.90 -9.66 -14.89
CA CYS A 327 12.18 -10.92 -14.87
C CYS A 327 11.98 -11.44 -16.31
N GLY A 328 12.75 -12.47 -16.67
CA GLY A 328 12.86 -13.02 -18.02
C GLY A 328 11.70 -13.94 -18.41
N GLN A 329 11.72 -14.44 -19.65
CA GLN A 329 10.68 -15.39 -20.12
C GLN A 329 10.81 -16.80 -19.57
N SER A 330 11.98 -17.14 -19.06
CA SER A 330 12.28 -18.39 -18.37
C SER A 330 11.61 -18.52 -16.98
N GLY A 331 10.99 -17.44 -16.48
CA GLY A 331 10.54 -17.36 -15.09
C GLY A 331 11.67 -17.11 -14.08
N LEU A 332 12.87 -16.80 -14.58
CA LEU A 332 14.06 -16.48 -13.76
C LEU A 332 14.45 -15.01 -13.89
N LEU A 333 15.18 -14.53 -12.87
CA LEU A 333 15.80 -13.22 -12.90
C LEU A 333 17.05 -13.26 -13.78
N GLU A 334 17.09 -12.40 -14.79
CA GLU A 334 18.12 -12.35 -15.84
C GLU A 334 18.65 -10.91 -15.99
N ASN A 335 19.77 -10.74 -16.69
CA ASN A 335 20.38 -9.43 -17.02
C ASN A 335 20.61 -8.53 -15.79
N CYS A 336 21.10 -9.10 -14.69
CA CYS A 336 21.36 -8.37 -13.46
C CYS A 336 22.56 -7.41 -13.58
N ILE A 337 22.36 -6.16 -13.17
CA ILE A 337 23.37 -5.10 -13.16
C ILE A 337 23.56 -4.60 -11.72
N GLU A 338 24.81 -4.57 -11.25
CA GLU A 338 25.16 -4.01 -9.94
C GLU A 338 24.88 -2.50 -9.89
N MET A 339 24.25 -2.05 -8.81
CA MET A 339 24.05 -0.64 -8.52
C MET A 339 25.13 -0.13 -7.58
N HIS A 340 25.36 1.18 -7.60
CA HIS A 340 26.20 1.81 -6.59
C HIS A 340 25.57 1.66 -5.20
N CYS A 341 26.34 1.15 -4.24
CA CYS A 341 25.89 1.01 -2.86
C CYS A 341 25.57 2.37 -2.23
N ILE A 342 24.44 2.46 -1.54
CA ILE A 342 24.02 3.66 -0.83
C ILE A 342 24.45 3.53 0.63
N ASP A 343 25.20 4.51 1.13
CA ASP A 343 25.60 4.55 2.53
C ASP A 343 24.42 4.95 3.43
N LEU A 344 23.70 3.95 3.93
CA LEU A 344 22.55 4.15 4.82
C LEU A 344 22.93 4.58 6.25
N GLN A 345 24.24 4.63 6.60
CA GLN A 345 24.69 5.14 7.89
C GLN A 345 24.69 6.67 7.94
N LYS A 346 24.62 7.33 6.77
CA LYS A 346 24.54 8.77 6.69
C LYS A 346 23.24 9.28 7.30
N SER A 347 23.40 10.25 8.20
CA SER A 347 22.33 10.92 8.91
C SER A 347 22.19 12.36 8.44
N CYS A 348 20.95 12.87 8.44
CA CYS A 348 20.66 14.27 8.19
C CYS A 348 20.81 15.08 9.48
N ILE A 349 21.20 16.35 9.37
CA ILE A 349 21.30 17.27 10.51
C ILE A 349 20.22 18.34 10.33
N VAL A 350 19.22 18.35 11.21
CA VAL A 350 18.10 19.30 11.16
C VAL A 350 17.94 19.95 12.53
N GLY A 351 18.02 21.28 12.58
CA GLY A 351 17.92 22.04 13.84
C GLY A 351 18.95 21.60 14.90
N GLY A 352 20.15 21.21 14.48
CA GLY A 352 21.21 20.68 15.35
C GLY A 352 21.01 19.24 15.85
N LYS A 353 19.89 18.57 15.51
CA LYS A 353 19.64 17.16 15.85
C LYS A 353 20.01 16.24 14.69
N ARG A 354 20.64 15.11 15.02
CA ARG A 354 20.94 14.04 14.06
C ARG A 354 19.69 13.20 13.81
N LYS A 355 19.36 12.96 12.54
CA LYS A 355 18.24 12.16 12.06
C LYS A 355 18.79 11.00 11.24
N SER A 356 18.57 9.76 11.67
CA SER A 356 19.03 8.57 10.95
C SER A 356 18.28 8.36 9.65
N HIS A 357 18.86 7.59 8.73
CA HIS A 357 18.19 7.16 7.51
C HIS A 357 16.83 6.50 7.83
N GLY A 358 15.82 6.78 6.99
CA GLY A 358 14.45 6.28 7.12
C GLY A 358 13.60 7.04 8.15
N THR A 359 14.18 7.97 8.91
CA THR A 359 13.39 8.76 9.88
C THR A 359 12.61 9.85 9.21
N SER A 360 11.31 9.87 9.48
CA SER A 360 10.39 10.92 9.09
C SER A 360 10.05 11.84 10.26
N PHE A 361 9.78 13.10 9.94
CA PHE A 361 9.45 14.13 10.91
C PHE A 361 8.85 15.35 10.20
N ASN A 362 8.16 16.19 10.96
CA ASN A 362 7.62 17.44 10.42
C ASN A 362 8.59 18.59 10.70
N ILE A 363 8.75 19.47 9.71
CA ILE A 363 9.31 20.81 9.85
C ILE A 363 8.16 21.77 9.53
N ASP A 364 7.66 22.47 10.55
CA ASP A 364 6.41 23.23 10.46
C ASP A 364 5.25 22.34 9.97
N CYS A 365 4.62 22.71 8.86
CA CYS A 365 3.58 21.94 8.19
C CYS A 365 4.11 20.97 7.11
N ASN A 366 5.43 20.97 6.85
CA ASN A 366 6.05 20.12 5.84
C ASN A 366 6.48 18.80 6.44
N ILE A 367 6.13 17.70 5.77
CA ILE A 367 6.67 16.39 6.11
C ILE A 367 8.02 16.22 5.42
N CYS A 368 8.99 15.73 6.20
CA CYS A 368 10.35 15.50 5.76
C CYS A 368 10.77 14.07 6.09
N SER A 369 11.69 13.53 5.29
CA SER A 369 12.34 12.25 5.55
C SER A 369 13.84 12.35 5.26
N CYS A 370 14.63 11.70 6.11
CA CYS A 370 16.07 11.58 5.90
C CYS A 370 16.39 10.30 5.12
N PHE A 371 16.99 10.44 3.95
CA PHE A 371 17.36 9.30 3.10
C PHE A 371 18.87 9.34 2.79
N ALA A 372 19.67 8.46 3.41
CA ALA A 372 21.12 8.36 3.19
C ALA A 372 21.88 9.69 3.29
N GLY A 373 21.47 10.55 4.25
CA GLY A 373 22.03 11.88 4.46
C GLY A 373 21.38 13.01 3.64
N ASN A 374 20.52 12.68 2.68
CA ASN A 374 19.74 13.63 1.91
C ASN A 374 18.41 13.93 2.63
N LEU A 375 18.11 15.21 2.86
CA LEU A 375 16.83 15.65 3.42
C LEU A 375 15.84 15.90 2.29
N VAL A 376 14.73 15.16 2.27
CA VAL A 376 13.64 15.33 1.29
C VAL A 376 12.39 15.77 2.02
N CYS A 377 11.80 16.90 1.63
CA CYS A 377 10.63 17.50 2.28
C CYS A 377 9.57 17.90 1.25
N SER A 378 8.31 17.92 1.68
CA SER A 378 7.27 18.65 0.96
C SER A 378 7.57 20.14 0.94
N THR A 379 7.12 20.86 -0.09
CA THR A 379 7.44 22.30 -0.28
C THR A 379 6.21 23.18 -0.13
N ARG A 380 5.58 23.16 1.04
CA ARG A 380 4.45 24.02 1.39
C ARG A 380 4.92 25.28 2.08
N LEU A 381 4.24 26.39 1.79
CA LEU A 381 4.34 27.59 2.61
C LEU A 381 3.49 27.37 3.87
N CYS A 382 4.14 27.39 5.04
CA CYS A 382 3.47 27.14 6.31
C CYS A 382 3.20 28.46 7.04
N LEU A 383 1.94 28.72 7.37
CA LEU A 383 1.60 29.74 8.36
C LEU A 383 1.85 29.17 9.76
N SER A 384 2.43 29.98 10.65
CA SER A 384 2.63 29.63 12.06
C SER A 384 1.69 30.44 12.94
N GLU A 385 1.53 30.04 14.20
CA GLU A 385 0.80 30.86 15.19
C GLU A 385 1.44 32.25 15.36
N HIS A 386 2.76 32.35 15.13
CA HIS A 386 3.53 33.59 15.18
C HIS A 386 3.49 34.41 13.90
N SER A 387 2.85 33.92 12.83
CA SER A 387 2.69 34.70 11.58
C SER A 387 1.86 35.96 11.87
N SER A 388 2.29 37.08 11.29
CA SER A 388 1.59 38.35 11.48
C SER A 388 0.22 38.33 10.82
N GLU A 389 -0.68 39.22 11.24
CA GLU A 389 -1.99 39.37 10.59
C GLU A 389 -1.85 39.76 9.11
N ASP A 390 -0.78 40.46 8.73
CA ASP A 390 -0.49 40.79 7.34
C ASP A 390 0.02 39.57 6.54
N ASP A 391 0.81 38.68 7.16
CA ASP A 391 1.18 37.40 6.54
C ASP A 391 -0.07 36.54 6.30
N ARG A 392 -0.99 36.48 7.28
CA ARG A 392 -2.26 35.75 7.13
C ARG A 392 -3.14 36.33 6.03
N ARG A 393 -3.18 37.66 5.89
CA ARG A 393 -3.95 38.34 4.83
C ARG A 393 -3.38 38.14 3.43
N THR A 394 -2.06 38.03 3.33
CA THR A 394 -1.37 37.88 2.04
C THR A 394 -1.17 36.42 1.64
N PHE A 395 -1.44 35.47 2.53
CA PHE A 395 -1.33 34.05 2.28
C PHE A 395 -2.37 33.56 1.26
N THR A 396 -1.87 33.14 0.11
CA THR A 396 -2.64 32.60 -1.02
C THR A 396 -2.86 31.10 -0.94
N GLY A 397 -2.16 30.38 -0.06
CA GLY A 397 -2.21 28.91 -0.02
C GLY A 397 -1.52 28.21 -1.20
N LEU A 398 -0.88 28.96 -2.10
CA LEU A 398 -0.12 28.43 -3.24
C LEU A 398 1.40 28.45 -2.98
N PRO A 399 2.18 27.59 -3.66
CA PRO A 399 3.63 27.58 -3.56
C PRO A 399 4.23 28.98 -3.77
N CYS A 400 5.18 29.37 -2.90
CA CYS A 400 5.82 30.69 -2.90
C CYS A 400 4.86 31.89 -2.82
N ASN A 401 3.66 31.68 -2.27
CA ASN A 401 2.63 32.69 -2.16
C ASN A 401 2.19 33.31 -3.51
N CYS A 402 2.24 32.51 -4.59
CA CYS A 402 1.84 32.95 -5.92
C CYS A 402 0.34 33.29 -6.00
N ALA A 403 -0.03 34.21 -6.88
CA ALA A 403 -1.43 34.48 -7.16
C ALA A 403 -2.14 33.26 -7.78
N ASP A 404 -3.45 33.18 -7.58
CA ASP A 404 -4.36 32.11 -8.02
C ASP A 404 -4.81 32.24 -9.49
N GLN A 405 -4.32 33.25 -10.20
CA GLN A 405 -4.61 33.46 -11.62
C GLN A 405 -4.09 32.28 -12.46
N PHE A 406 -5.01 31.61 -13.15
CA PHE A 406 -4.68 30.47 -14.00
C PHE A 406 -4.21 30.94 -15.39
N VAL A 407 -2.89 31.06 -15.53
CA VAL A 407 -2.21 31.39 -16.80
C VAL A 407 -1.15 30.31 -17.05
N PRO A 408 -1.56 29.16 -17.62
CA PRO A 408 -0.74 27.96 -17.57
C PRO A 408 0.54 28.09 -18.40
N VAL A 409 1.58 27.40 -17.94
CA VAL A 409 2.83 27.21 -18.67
C VAL A 409 3.18 25.73 -18.75
N CYS A 410 3.75 25.30 -19.86
CA CYS A 410 4.21 23.94 -20.06
C CYS A 410 5.72 23.85 -19.78
N GLY A 411 6.09 23.06 -18.79
CA GLY A 411 7.49 22.80 -18.44
C GLY A 411 8.13 21.73 -19.34
N GLN A 412 9.46 21.76 -19.45
CA GLN A 412 10.26 20.77 -20.19
C GLN A 412 10.11 19.33 -19.67
N ASN A 413 9.67 19.16 -18.43
CA ASN A 413 9.30 17.86 -17.85
C ASN A 413 7.93 17.33 -18.33
N GLY A 414 7.26 18.02 -19.26
CA GLY A 414 5.96 17.63 -19.81
C GLY A 414 4.78 17.91 -18.87
N ARG A 415 5.00 18.70 -17.82
CA ARG A 415 3.96 19.08 -16.85
C ARG A 415 3.44 20.49 -17.11
N THR A 416 2.12 20.66 -17.05
CA THR A 416 1.49 21.98 -16.95
C THR A 416 1.54 22.52 -15.52
N TYR A 417 2.01 23.74 -15.40
CA TYR A 417 1.98 24.53 -14.17
C TYR A 417 0.89 25.59 -14.28
N PRO A 418 0.10 25.86 -13.21
CA PRO A 418 -1.00 26.83 -13.28
C PRO A 418 -0.56 28.27 -13.58
N SER A 419 0.69 28.61 -13.25
CA SER A 419 1.29 29.90 -13.57
C SER A 419 2.82 29.83 -13.69
N ALA A 420 3.41 30.81 -14.38
CA ALA A 420 4.86 30.99 -14.44
C ALA A 420 5.49 31.20 -13.05
N CYS A 421 4.76 31.84 -12.13
CA CYS A 421 5.19 32.03 -10.74
C CYS A 421 5.40 30.67 -10.04
N ILE A 422 4.43 29.76 -10.16
CA ILE A 422 4.51 28.42 -9.56
C ILE A 422 5.61 27.60 -10.22
N ALA A 423 5.77 27.69 -11.55
CA ALA A 423 6.86 27.01 -12.26
C ALA A 423 8.24 27.42 -11.72
N ARG A 424 8.47 28.73 -11.52
CA ARG A 424 9.71 29.25 -10.91
C ARG A 424 9.87 28.83 -9.46
N CYS A 425 8.76 28.82 -8.70
CA CYS A 425 8.77 28.42 -7.30
C CYS A 425 9.32 27.01 -7.09
N VAL A 426 8.95 26.08 -7.96
CA VAL A 426 9.44 24.68 -7.91
C VAL A 426 10.78 24.48 -8.62
N GLY A 427 11.47 25.56 -8.97
CA GLY A 427 12.86 25.54 -9.46
C GLY A 427 13.05 25.57 -10.97
N LEU A 428 12.00 25.75 -11.78
CA LEU A 428 12.18 25.92 -13.24
C LEU A 428 12.68 27.34 -13.56
N GLN A 429 13.61 27.42 -14.51
CA GLN A 429 14.06 28.68 -15.09
C GLN A 429 13.16 29.11 -16.27
N ASP A 430 13.19 30.39 -16.65
CA ASP A 430 12.33 30.94 -17.72
C ASP A 430 12.52 30.24 -19.08
N HIS A 431 13.69 29.68 -19.36
CA HIS A 431 13.95 28.92 -20.61
C HIS A 431 13.45 27.46 -20.53
N GLN A 432 13.02 27.00 -19.36
CA GLN A 432 12.58 25.63 -19.09
C GLN A 432 11.06 25.45 -19.14
N PHE A 433 10.32 26.52 -19.44
CA PHE A 433 8.89 26.47 -19.69
C PHE A 433 8.48 27.50 -20.75
N GLU A 434 7.29 27.32 -21.32
CA GLU A 434 6.70 28.31 -22.22
C GLU A 434 5.19 28.37 -22.02
N PHE A 435 4.57 29.50 -22.35
CA PHE A 435 3.13 29.74 -22.15
C PHE A 435 2.22 28.72 -22.86
N GLY A 436 1.06 28.48 -22.25
CA GLY A 436 0.08 27.48 -22.66
C GLY A 436 0.27 26.15 -21.93
N SER A 437 -0.78 25.31 -21.90
CA SER A 437 -0.70 23.97 -21.30
C SER A 437 0.04 22.99 -22.22
N CYS A 438 0.60 21.92 -21.67
CA CYS A 438 1.32 20.91 -22.44
C CYS A 438 0.43 20.18 -23.44
N ILE A 439 -0.83 19.85 -23.09
CA ILE A 439 -1.75 19.21 -24.05
C ILE A 439 -2.09 20.12 -25.24
N SER A 440 -2.10 21.45 -25.05
CA SER A 440 -2.40 22.39 -26.14
C SER A 440 -1.29 22.50 -27.19
N LYS A 441 -0.08 22.02 -26.89
CA LYS A 441 1.07 22.07 -27.78
C LYS A 441 1.17 20.77 -28.56
N ASP A 442 1.24 20.86 -29.88
CA ASP A 442 1.48 19.69 -30.73
C ASP A 442 2.98 19.41 -30.82
N PRO A 443 3.49 18.34 -30.19
CA PRO A 443 4.92 18.00 -30.24
C PRO A 443 5.38 17.54 -31.62
N CYS A 444 4.44 17.31 -32.56
CA CYS A 444 4.71 16.93 -33.93
C CYS A 444 4.72 18.12 -34.92
N THR A 445 4.66 19.37 -34.42
CA THR A 445 4.69 20.57 -35.26
C THR A 445 5.76 21.57 -34.76
N PRO A 446 6.86 21.79 -35.51
CA PRO A 446 7.23 21.11 -36.76
C PRO A 446 7.61 19.64 -36.51
N ASN A 447 7.44 18.78 -37.52
CA ASN A 447 7.64 17.34 -37.38
C ASN A 447 9.09 17.01 -36.99
N PRO A 448 9.34 16.47 -35.77
CA PRO A 448 10.67 16.15 -35.30
C PRO A 448 11.20 14.82 -35.86
N CYS A 449 10.32 14.01 -36.48
CA CYS A 449 10.68 12.68 -36.95
C CYS A 449 11.28 12.69 -38.36
N PRO A 450 12.19 11.76 -38.68
CA PRO A 450 12.67 11.51 -40.03
C PRO A 450 11.55 11.29 -41.06
N LYS A 451 11.80 11.61 -42.34
CA LYS A 451 10.78 11.56 -43.41
C LYS A 451 10.08 10.19 -43.58
N ASN A 452 10.78 9.08 -43.29
CA ASN A 452 10.26 7.71 -43.36
C ASN A 452 9.47 7.28 -42.12
N GLN A 453 9.39 8.14 -41.10
CA GLN A 453 8.65 7.91 -39.87
C GLN A 453 7.48 8.89 -39.75
N ARG A 454 6.50 8.52 -38.95
CA ARG A 454 5.36 9.33 -38.54
C ARG A 454 5.56 9.74 -37.09
N CYS A 455 5.43 11.03 -36.81
CA CYS A 455 5.38 11.53 -35.44
C CYS A 455 4.01 11.26 -34.84
N ILE A 456 4.00 10.74 -33.62
CA ILE A 456 2.80 10.49 -32.82
C ILE A 456 2.97 11.20 -31.47
N PRO A 457 2.01 12.05 -31.06
CA PRO A 457 2.02 12.64 -29.73
C PRO A 457 1.98 11.58 -28.64
N LYS A 458 2.80 11.78 -27.61
CA LYS A 458 2.91 10.93 -26.43
C LYS A 458 3.11 11.81 -25.19
N PRO A 459 2.04 12.51 -24.75
CA PRO A 459 2.10 13.36 -23.56
C PRO A 459 2.53 12.53 -22.34
N GLN A 460 3.50 13.03 -21.58
CA GLN A 460 3.97 12.36 -20.37
C GLN A 460 4.67 13.33 -19.42
N VAL A 461 4.50 13.11 -18.11
CA VAL A 461 5.21 13.85 -17.06
C VAL A 461 6.39 13.03 -16.58
N CYS A 462 7.60 13.55 -16.79
CA CYS A 462 8.85 12.92 -16.36
C CYS A 462 9.27 13.40 -14.96
N LEU A 463 9.70 12.46 -14.11
CA LEU A 463 10.15 12.71 -12.74
C LEU A 463 11.68 12.85 -12.63
N THR A 464 12.40 12.31 -13.61
CA THR A 464 13.87 12.37 -13.69
C THR A 464 14.37 13.73 -14.18
N THR A 465 15.64 14.03 -13.95
CA THR A 465 16.28 15.28 -14.39
C THR A 465 16.28 15.43 -15.92
N PHE A 466 15.59 16.46 -16.41
CA PHE A 466 15.42 16.71 -17.85
C PHE A 466 16.76 16.80 -18.61
N ASP A 467 17.74 17.56 -18.11
CA ASP A 467 19.01 17.76 -18.82
C ASP A 467 19.81 16.46 -19.05
N LYS A 468 19.55 15.42 -18.25
CA LYS A 468 20.24 14.13 -18.33
C LYS A 468 19.51 13.10 -19.20
N PHE A 469 18.17 13.10 -19.19
CA PHE A 469 17.35 12.04 -19.79
C PHE A 469 16.35 12.53 -20.84
N GLY A 470 16.17 13.84 -20.97
CA GLY A 470 15.09 14.45 -21.73
C GLY A 470 13.70 14.09 -21.21
N CYS A 471 12.68 14.51 -21.94
CA CYS A 471 11.29 14.09 -21.72
C CYS A 471 10.50 14.17 -23.04
N SER A 472 10.71 13.20 -23.92
CA SER A 472 10.12 13.21 -25.26
C SER A 472 8.60 13.20 -25.21
N GLN A 473 7.93 14.25 -25.68
CA GLN A 473 6.47 14.31 -25.75
C GLN A 473 5.90 13.65 -27.02
N TYR A 474 6.74 12.97 -27.80
CA TYR A 474 6.35 12.28 -29.03
C TYR A 474 7.10 10.96 -29.17
N GLU A 475 6.63 10.12 -30.09
CA GLU A 475 7.29 8.91 -30.54
C GLU A 475 7.27 8.85 -32.07
N CYS A 476 8.39 8.45 -32.67
CA CYS A 476 8.50 8.28 -34.12
C CYS A 476 8.30 6.83 -34.51
N LEU A 477 7.22 6.55 -35.24
CA LEU A 477 6.89 5.20 -35.71
C LEU A 477 7.19 5.04 -37.21
N PRO A 478 7.66 3.88 -37.68
CA PRO A 478 7.75 3.59 -39.11
C PRO A 478 6.39 3.77 -39.81
N ARG A 479 6.37 4.27 -41.06
CA ARG A 479 5.11 4.42 -41.81
C ARG A 479 4.43 3.10 -42.16
N GLN A 480 5.19 2.02 -42.31
CA GLN A 480 4.70 0.67 -42.52
C GLN A 480 4.87 -0.10 -41.20
N LEU A 481 3.75 -0.37 -40.51
CA LEU A 481 3.73 -1.19 -39.31
C LEU A 481 3.18 -2.59 -39.64
N THR A 482 3.83 -3.62 -39.10
CA THR A 482 3.31 -4.98 -39.01
C THR A 482 2.65 -5.15 -37.65
N CYS A 483 1.33 -5.31 -37.62
CA CYS A 483 0.55 -5.34 -36.39
C CYS A 483 0.10 -6.77 -36.04
N ASP A 484 1.01 -7.58 -35.50
CA ASP A 484 0.71 -8.96 -35.03
C ASP A 484 0.23 -9.01 -33.56
N GLN A 485 -0.23 -7.87 -33.04
CA GLN A 485 -0.47 -7.66 -31.61
C GLN A 485 -1.82 -8.22 -31.13
N VAL A 486 -1.83 -8.65 -29.86
CA VAL A 486 -3.02 -9.06 -29.12
C VAL A 486 -4.07 -7.94 -29.13
N ARG A 487 -5.36 -8.31 -29.11
CA ARG A 487 -6.49 -7.37 -29.03
C ARG A 487 -6.40 -6.55 -27.73
N ASP A 488 -6.27 -5.24 -27.87
CA ASP A 488 -6.20 -4.25 -26.79
C ASP A 488 -6.89 -2.97 -27.28
N PRO A 489 -8.24 -2.92 -27.25
CA PRO A 489 -9.02 -1.98 -28.03
C PRO A 489 -8.68 -0.53 -27.70
N VAL A 490 -8.77 0.34 -28.70
CA VAL A 490 -8.53 1.79 -28.56
C VAL A 490 -9.62 2.57 -29.29
N CYS A 491 -9.95 3.75 -28.78
CA CYS A 491 -10.92 4.64 -29.40
C CYS A 491 -10.20 5.81 -30.09
N ASP A 492 -10.53 6.05 -31.36
CA ASP A 492 -9.99 7.20 -32.10
C ASP A 492 -10.81 8.48 -31.89
N THR A 493 -10.30 9.62 -32.38
CA THR A 493 -10.94 10.94 -32.26
C THR A 493 -12.28 11.06 -33.01
N ASN A 494 -12.64 10.09 -33.86
CA ASN A 494 -13.94 10.02 -34.52
C ASN A 494 -14.88 9.01 -33.83
N HIS A 495 -14.53 8.56 -32.61
CA HIS A 495 -15.25 7.56 -31.84
C HIS A 495 -15.38 6.19 -32.54
N MET A 496 -14.40 5.85 -33.38
CA MET A 496 -14.29 4.54 -34.00
C MET A 496 -13.33 3.67 -33.20
N GLU A 497 -13.79 2.47 -32.84
CA GLU A 497 -12.98 1.49 -32.13
C GLU A 497 -12.01 0.80 -33.11
N HIS A 498 -10.76 0.62 -32.67
CA HIS A 498 -9.75 -0.18 -33.36
C HIS A 498 -9.28 -1.30 -32.44
N SER A 499 -8.81 -2.40 -33.02
CA SER A 499 -8.45 -3.61 -32.26
C SER A 499 -7.26 -3.42 -31.34
N ASN A 500 -6.31 -2.57 -31.73
CA ASN A 500 -5.16 -2.19 -30.91
C ASN A 500 -4.54 -0.88 -31.42
N LEU A 501 -3.63 -0.32 -30.63
CA LEU A 501 -2.96 0.94 -30.93
C LEU A 501 -2.18 0.91 -32.26
N CYS A 502 -1.55 -0.22 -32.59
CA CYS A 502 -0.83 -0.39 -33.86
C CYS A 502 -1.76 -0.26 -35.06
N THR A 503 -2.91 -0.95 -35.05
CA THR A 503 -3.89 -0.88 -36.15
C THR A 503 -4.50 0.52 -36.32
N LEU A 504 -4.68 1.27 -35.23
CA LEU A 504 -5.10 2.66 -35.27
C LEU A 504 -4.07 3.52 -36.04
N TYR A 505 -2.79 3.39 -35.70
CA TYR A 505 -1.72 4.15 -36.35
C TYR A 505 -1.48 3.73 -37.80
N GLN A 506 -1.57 2.43 -38.10
CA GLN A 506 -1.48 1.89 -39.46
C GLN A 506 -2.56 2.49 -40.37
N ARG A 507 -3.76 2.76 -39.83
CA ARG A 507 -4.88 3.40 -40.54
C ARG A 507 -4.79 4.92 -40.63
N GLY A 508 -3.70 5.53 -40.16
CA GLY A 508 -3.56 6.99 -40.22
C GLY A 508 -4.41 7.74 -39.20
N LYS A 509 -5.09 7.06 -38.27
CA LYS A 509 -5.98 7.69 -37.28
C LYS A 509 -5.20 8.21 -36.07
N SER A 510 -5.88 9.03 -35.25
CA SER A 510 -5.34 9.64 -34.04
C SER A 510 -6.04 9.05 -32.82
N LEU A 511 -5.27 8.74 -31.78
CA LEU A 511 -5.79 8.18 -30.55
C LEU A 511 -6.59 9.24 -29.78
N LEU A 512 -7.78 8.87 -29.30
CA LEU A 512 -8.52 9.65 -28.30
C LEU A 512 -8.26 9.10 -26.90
N TYR A 513 -8.40 7.78 -26.72
CA TYR A 513 -8.07 7.10 -25.47
C TYR A 513 -7.84 5.60 -25.68
N LYS A 514 -7.14 4.96 -24.74
CA LYS A 514 -6.99 3.50 -24.69
C LYS A 514 -8.21 2.87 -24.01
N GLY A 515 -8.68 1.75 -24.55
CA GLY A 515 -9.91 1.09 -24.14
C GLY A 515 -10.98 1.09 -25.23
N PRO A 516 -12.02 0.27 -25.07
CA PRO A 516 -13.14 0.19 -26.01
C PRO A 516 -13.94 1.49 -26.05
N CYS A 517 -14.52 1.82 -27.20
CA CYS A 517 -15.28 3.07 -27.34
C CYS A 517 -16.58 3.03 -26.51
N GLN A 518 -16.71 3.89 -25.51
CA GLN A 518 -17.94 3.99 -24.70
C GLN A 518 -18.84 5.15 -25.16
N ALA A 519 -20.15 4.95 -25.04
CA ALA A 519 -21.15 5.96 -25.42
C ALA A 519 -21.07 7.22 -24.55
N PHE A 520 -20.84 7.08 -23.24
CA PHE A 520 -20.74 8.22 -22.32
C PHE A 520 -19.49 9.09 -22.55
N CYS A 521 -18.45 8.56 -23.23
CA CYS A 521 -17.27 9.34 -23.61
C CYS A 521 -17.51 10.30 -24.78
N ARG A 522 -18.67 10.24 -25.44
CA ARG A 522 -19.01 11.07 -26.60
C ARG A 522 -19.53 12.46 -26.20
N ALA A 523 -19.55 12.78 -24.91
CA ALA A 523 -19.95 14.09 -24.44
C ALA A 523 -19.12 15.19 -25.14
N PRO A 524 -19.75 16.24 -25.67
CA PRO A 524 -19.06 17.24 -26.50
C PRO A 524 -18.27 18.27 -25.68
N GLU A 525 -18.44 18.29 -24.35
CA GLU A 525 -17.82 19.29 -23.48
C GLU A 525 -16.46 18.80 -22.97
N PRO A 526 -15.39 19.61 -23.06
CA PRO A 526 -14.09 19.26 -22.49
C PRO A 526 -14.18 19.19 -20.95
N ILE A 527 -13.18 18.60 -20.31
CA ILE A 527 -13.08 18.54 -18.85
C ILE A 527 -11.70 18.99 -18.39
N CYS A 528 -11.63 19.50 -17.16
CA CYS A 528 -10.37 19.78 -16.49
C CYS A 528 -10.00 18.57 -15.61
N GLY A 529 -8.80 18.03 -15.81
CA GLY A 529 -8.25 16.99 -14.95
C GLY A 529 -7.57 17.58 -13.71
N HIS A 530 -7.44 16.79 -12.64
CA HIS A 530 -6.72 17.21 -11.43
C HIS A 530 -5.23 17.53 -11.66
N ASN A 531 -4.66 17.13 -12.81
CA ASN A 531 -3.32 17.52 -13.24
C ASN A 531 -3.25 18.93 -13.87
N GLY A 532 -4.37 19.66 -13.97
CA GLY A 532 -4.44 20.99 -14.57
C GLY A 532 -4.47 20.98 -16.10
N GLU A 533 -4.73 19.84 -16.73
CA GLU A 533 -4.84 19.70 -18.18
C GLU A 533 -6.29 19.62 -18.65
N THR A 534 -6.57 20.22 -19.81
CA THR A 534 -7.88 20.16 -20.44
C THR A 534 -7.96 18.96 -21.38
N TYR A 535 -8.82 18.00 -21.06
CA TYR A 535 -9.08 16.82 -21.87
C TYR A 535 -10.33 17.00 -22.72
N SER A 536 -10.32 16.41 -23.91
CA SER A 536 -11.49 16.43 -24.82
C SER A 536 -12.62 15.49 -24.41
N SER A 537 -12.38 14.57 -23.45
CA SER A 537 -13.40 13.69 -22.87
C SER A 537 -12.94 13.13 -21.53
N VAL A 538 -13.89 12.68 -20.70
CA VAL A 538 -13.62 11.97 -19.43
C VAL A 538 -12.73 10.74 -19.64
N CYS A 539 -12.95 10.00 -20.71
CA CYS A 539 -12.23 8.76 -20.98
C CYS A 539 -10.80 8.99 -21.47
N ALA A 540 -10.52 10.15 -22.09
CA ALA A 540 -9.15 10.59 -22.36
C ALA A 540 -8.39 10.82 -21.06
N ALA A 541 -8.98 11.51 -20.09
CA ALA A 541 -8.36 11.71 -18.77
C ALA A 541 -8.16 10.38 -18.03
N TYR A 542 -9.16 9.50 -18.01
CA TYR A 542 -9.06 8.19 -17.33
C TYR A 542 -8.03 7.26 -17.98
N SER A 543 -7.89 7.28 -19.31
CA SER A 543 -6.85 6.55 -20.03
C SER A 543 -5.45 7.01 -19.65
N ASP A 544 -5.30 8.28 -19.28
CA ASP A 544 -4.05 8.86 -18.77
C ASP A 544 -3.93 8.75 -17.23
N ARG A 545 -4.85 8.03 -16.58
CA ARG A 545 -4.92 7.87 -15.11
C ARG A 545 -5.09 9.18 -14.37
N VAL A 546 -5.81 10.13 -14.95
CA VAL A 546 -6.12 11.43 -14.35
C VAL A 546 -7.60 11.49 -14.02
N ALA A 547 -7.94 11.77 -12.78
CA ALA A 547 -9.31 11.97 -12.35
C ALA A 547 -9.82 13.38 -12.72
N VAL A 548 -11.13 13.50 -12.94
CA VAL A 548 -11.79 14.74 -13.35
C VAL A 548 -11.93 15.68 -12.16
N ASP A 549 -11.50 16.93 -12.32
CA ASP A 549 -11.75 18.00 -11.36
C ASP A 549 -13.13 18.62 -11.63
N TYR A 550 -13.36 19.14 -12.84
CA TYR A 550 -14.64 19.74 -13.23
C TYR A 550 -14.88 19.72 -14.74
N TYR A 551 -16.13 19.98 -15.15
CA TYR A 551 -16.53 20.09 -16.55
C TYR A 551 -16.21 21.48 -17.13
N GLY A 552 -15.75 21.51 -18.37
CA GLY A 552 -15.21 22.69 -19.04
C GLY A 552 -13.68 22.71 -19.07
N PRO A 553 -13.07 23.69 -19.75
CA PRO A 553 -11.62 23.84 -19.81
C PRO A 553 -11.03 24.26 -18.46
N CYS A 554 -9.76 23.93 -18.23
CA CYS A 554 -9.05 24.39 -17.05
C CYS A 554 -8.91 25.93 -17.04
N GLN A 555 -9.27 26.55 -15.92
CA GLN A 555 -9.39 28.00 -15.76
C GLN A 555 -9.13 28.48 -14.33
N ALA A 556 -8.91 27.57 -13.39
CA ALA A 556 -8.68 27.86 -11.98
C ALA A 556 -7.72 26.82 -11.38
N VAL A 557 -7.10 27.19 -10.27
CA VAL A 557 -6.30 26.29 -9.42
C VAL A 557 -6.84 26.38 -8.01
N GLY A 558 -7.02 25.23 -7.36
CA GLY A 558 -7.44 25.19 -5.96
C GLY A 558 -6.28 25.56 -5.03
N VAL A 559 -6.60 26.27 -3.95
CA VAL A 559 -5.62 26.62 -2.92
C VAL A 559 -5.88 25.83 -1.65
N LEU A 560 -4.82 25.50 -0.92
CA LEU A 560 -4.92 24.82 0.37
C LEU A 560 -4.99 25.89 1.45
N SER A 561 -6.18 26.19 1.96
CA SER A 561 -6.30 27.01 3.16
C SER A 561 -7.34 26.45 4.12
N GLU A 562 -6.89 26.13 5.33
CA GLU A 562 -7.78 25.88 6.47
C GLU A 562 -8.37 27.19 7.02
N HIS A 563 -7.91 28.35 6.53
CA HIS A 563 -8.16 29.67 7.11
C HIS A 563 -8.64 30.75 6.11
N SER A 564 -8.77 30.47 4.80
CA SER A 564 -9.30 31.45 3.84
C SER A 564 -10.82 31.36 3.77
N SER A 565 -11.48 32.48 4.05
CA SER A 565 -12.91 32.69 3.80
C SER A 565 -13.19 33.17 2.37
N VAL A 566 -12.21 33.05 1.47
CA VAL A 566 -12.33 33.46 0.07
C VAL A 566 -12.81 32.24 -0.71
N THR A 567 -13.93 32.39 -1.41
CA THR A 567 -14.45 31.35 -2.32
C THR A 567 -13.56 31.28 -3.57
N GLU A 568 -12.37 30.71 -3.43
CA GLU A 568 -11.48 30.37 -4.53
C GLU A 568 -12.13 29.27 -5.40
N CYS A 569 -11.85 29.30 -6.71
CA CYS A 569 -12.61 28.54 -7.71
C CYS A 569 -14.10 28.93 -7.84
N ALA A 570 -14.52 30.15 -7.46
CA ALA A 570 -15.92 30.61 -7.57
C ALA A 570 -16.56 30.47 -8.97
N ALA A 571 -15.76 30.54 -10.04
CA ALA A 571 -16.22 30.37 -11.41
C ALA A 571 -16.32 28.89 -11.85
N VAL A 572 -15.87 27.95 -11.02
CA VAL A 572 -15.90 26.51 -11.27
C VAL A 572 -17.18 25.91 -10.72
N LYS A 573 -17.86 25.12 -11.54
CA LYS A 573 -18.98 24.30 -11.11
C LYS A 573 -18.52 22.86 -10.92
N CYS A 574 -18.44 22.42 -9.67
CA CYS A 574 -18.01 21.07 -9.36
C CYS A 574 -19.03 20.00 -9.79
N PRO A 575 -18.55 18.82 -10.21
CA PRO A 575 -19.40 17.67 -10.44
C PRO A 575 -20.09 17.25 -9.13
N SER A 576 -21.28 16.66 -9.25
CA SER A 576 -21.94 16.05 -8.09
C SER A 576 -21.07 14.91 -7.55
N LEU A 577 -20.89 14.85 -6.24
CA LEU A 577 -20.22 13.73 -5.58
C LEU A 577 -20.92 12.42 -5.95
N SER A 578 -20.14 11.39 -6.29
CA SER A 578 -20.68 10.09 -6.70
C SER A 578 -21.47 9.38 -5.59
N ALA A 579 -21.25 9.76 -4.33
CA ALA A 579 -21.97 9.24 -3.17
C ALA A 579 -22.37 10.36 -2.20
N THR A 580 -23.63 10.36 -1.76
CA THR A 580 -24.20 11.36 -0.84
C THR A 580 -23.73 11.22 0.61
N GLU A 581 -23.23 10.04 1.01
CA GLU A 581 -22.82 9.72 2.40
C GLU A 581 -21.29 9.78 2.62
N CYS A 582 -20.58 10.39 1.68
CA CYS A 582 -19.12 10.49 1.70
C CYS A 582 -18.68 11.88 2.15
N LYS A 583 -17.82 11.93 3.17
CA LYS A 583 -17.04 13.14 3.47
C LYS A 583 -15.86 13.18 2.50
N PRO A 584 -15.87 14.09 1.51
CA PRO A 584 -14.89 14.04 0.44
C PRO A 584 -13.56 14.65 0.89
N ILE A 585 -12.55 14.49 0.02
CA ILE A 585 -11.25 15.14 0.13
C ILE A 585 -11.03 16.05 -1.08
N ILE A 586 -10.14 17.03 -0.97
CA ILE A 586 -9.75 17.93 -2.08
C ILE A 586 -8.25 17.72 -2.34
N PRO A 587 -7.85 17.20 -3.51
CA PRO A 587 -6.45 17.04 -3.86
C PRO A 587 -5.69 18.38 -3.95
N PRO A 588 -4.38 18.43 -3.67
CA PRO A 588 -3.59 19.65 -3.82
C PRO A 588 -3.67 20.25 -5.23
N GLY A 589 -4.09 21.51 -5.32
CA GLY A 589 -4.26 22.21 -6.60
C GLY A 589 -5.59 21.99 -7.31
N ALA A 590 -6.46 21.11 -6.79
CA ALA A 590 -7.79 20.84 -7.35
C ALA A 590 -8.86 21.79 -6.78
N CYS A 591 -9.85 22.14 -7.60
CA CYS A 591 -10.98 22.96 -7.17
C CYS A 591 -12.09 22.14 -6.50
N CYS A 592 -12.27 20.88 -6.93
CA CYS A 592 -13.45 20.11 -6.60
C CYS A 592 -13.16 18.91 -5.68
N PRO A 593 -14.06 18.65 -4.73
CA PRO A 593 -13.94 17.51 -3.83
C PRO A 593 -14.31 16.19 -4.53
N LEU A 594 -13.69 15.09 -4.11
CA LEU A 594 -14.05 13.74 -4.53
C LEU A 594 -13.96 12.71 -3.39
N CYS A 595 -14.60 11.56 -3.60
CA CYS A 595 -14.53 10.42 -2.69
C CYS A 595 -13.38 9.50 -3.08
N ALA A 596 -12.30 9.51 -2.30
CA ALA A 596 -11.10 8.74 -2.60
C ALA A 596 -10.21 8.54 -1.36
N GLY A 597 -9.36 7.53 -1.41
CA GLY A 597 -8.14 7.48 -0.62
C GLY A 597 -7.03 8.19 -1.37
N MET A 598 -6.49 9.28 -0.81
CA MET A 598 -5.38 10.05 -1.38
C MET A 598 -4.08 9.78 -0.65
N LEU A 599 -3.03 9.56 -1.42
CA LEU A 599 -1.65 9.44 -0.98
C LEU A 599 -0.86 10.62 -1.53
N ARG A 600 -0.09 11.29 -0.67
CA ARG A 600 0.88 12.31 -1.05
C ARG A 600 2.27 11.75 -0.81
N VAL A 601 2.99 11.48 -1.88
CA VAL A 601 4.23 10.70 -1.85
C VAL A 601 5.43 11.56 -2.22
N LEU A 602 6.42 11.58 -1.32
CA LEU A 602 7.76 12.11 -1.57
C LEU A 602 8.66 11.00 -2.12
N PHE A 603 9.56 11.38 -3.02
CA PHE A 603 10.47 10.44 -3.69
C PHE A 603 11.89 11.00 -3.79
N ASP A 604 12.85 10.09 -3.93
CA ASP A 604 14.26 10.41 -4.14
C ASP A 604 14.53 10.60 -5.63
N LYS A 605 14.70 11.86 -6.04
CA LYS A 605 15.02 12.22 -7.43
C LYS A 605 16.40 11.71 -7.87
N GLU A 606 17.40 11.67 -6.99
CA GLU A 606 18.74 11.16 -7.33
C GLU A 606 18.71 9.65 -7.56
N LYS A 607 17.91 8.93 -6.76
CA LYS A 607 17.68 7.50 -6.96
C LYS A 607 16.96 7.23 -8.28
N LEU A 608 15.91 8.01 -8.62
CA LEU A 608 15.26 7.91 -9.93
C LEU A 608 16.21 8.18 -11.11
N ASP A 609 17.07 9.20 -11.00
CA ASP A 609 18.10 9.48 -12.00
C ASP A 609 19.07 8.29 -12.15
N THR A 610 19.45 7.64 -11.04
CA THR A 610 20.36 6.49 -11.06
C THR A 610 19.70 5.28 -11.71
N ILE A 611 18.43 5.02 -11.38
CA ILE A 611 17.60 4.01 -12.00
C ILE A 611 17.49 4.23 -13.52
N ALA A 612 17.19 5.46 -13.94
CA ALA A 612 17.03 5.83 -15.34
C ALA A 612 18.32 5.58 -16.15
N LYS A 613 19.49 5.83 -15.57
CA LYS A 613 20.79 5.52 -16.21
C LYS A 613 20.92 4.04 -16.54
N VAL A 614 20.45 3.15 -15.66
CA VAL A 614 20.55 1.70 -15.82
C VAL A 614 19.41 1.15 -16.69
N ALA A 615 18.22 1.75 -16.63
CA ALA A 615 17.05 1.38 -17.42
C ALA A 615 17.07 1.98 -18.85
N ASN A 616 18.15 1.76 -19.60
CA ASN A 616 18.31 2.21 -20.99
C ASN A 616 18.26 3.74 -21.20
N LYS A 617 18.64 4.53 -20.19
CA LYS A 617 18.63 6.01 -20.23
C LYS A 617 17.25 6.62 -20.54
N LYS A 618 16.17 5.92 -20.23
CA LYS A 618 14.81 6.43 -20.38
C LYS A 618 14.36 7.17 -19.12
N PRO A 619 13.63 8.29 -19.25
CA PRO A 619 13.08 8.98 -18.08
C PRO A 619 11.99 8.14 -17.42
N ILE A 620 11.90 8.22 -16.09
CA ILE A 620 10.81 7.63 -15.31
C ILE A 620 9.65 8.61 -15.26
N THR A 621 8.43 8.12 -15.44
CA THR A 621 7.22 8.96 -15.56
C THR A 621 6.23 8.73 -14.42
N VAL A 622 5.33 9.70 -14.21
CA VAL A 622 4.21 9.55 -13.26
C VAL A 622 3.34 8.34 -13.62
N LEU A 623 3.01 8.17 -14.90
CA LEU A 623 2.18 7.07 -15.37
C LEU A 623 2.81 5.70 -15.06
N GLU A 624 4.14 5.57 -15.15
CA GLU A 624 4.84 4.34 -14.81
C GLU A 624 4.72 3.99 -13.32
N ILE A 625 4.82 5.00 -12.44
CA ILE A 625 4.59 4.83 -10.99
C ILE A 625 3.14 4.39 -10.72
N LEU A 626 2.16 5.06 -11.34
CA LEU A 626 0.74 4.76 -11.15
C LEU A 626 0.38 3.33 -11.61
N GLU A 627 0.84 2.92 -12.80
CA GLU A 627 0.58 1.56 -13.29
C GLU A 627 1.27 0.49 -12.42
N LYS A 628 2.42 0.80 -11.80
CA LYS A 628 3.06 -0.09 -10.84
C LYS A 628 2.27 -0.20 -9.54
N ILE A 629 1.84 0.92 -8.96
CA ILE A 629 1.01 0.94 -7.74
C ILE A 629 -0.35 0.25 -7.98
N ARG A 630 -0.94 0.44 -9.16
CA ARG A 630 -2.20 -0.19 -9.57
C ARG A 630 -2.17 -1.72 -9.47
N MET A 631 -1.03 -2.37 -9.71
CA MET A 631 -0.89 -3.82 -9.57
C MET A 631 -1.04 -4.30 -8.11
N HIS A 632 -0.90 -3.40 -7.13
CA HIS A 632 -1.02 -3.72 -5.70
C HIS A 632 -2.40 -3.40 -5.11
N VAL A 633 -3.34 -2.87 -5.92
CA VAL A 633 -4.75 -2.66 -5.54
C VAL A 633 -5.56 -3.90 -5.88
N SER A 634 -5.94 -4.65 -4.84
CA SER A 634 -6.61 -5.96 -4.91
C SER A 634 -8.13 -5.89 -5.06
N VAL A 635 -8.74 -4.76 -4.70
CA VAL A 635 -10.18 -4.54 -4.83
C VAL A 635 -10.54 -4.09 -6.26
N PRO A 636 -11.33 -4.86 -7.05
CA PRO A 636 -11.69 -4.51 -8.42
C PRO A 636 -12.55 -3.25 -8.53
N GLN A 637 -13.34 -2.94 -7.50
CA GLN A 637 -14.18 -1.75 -7.43
C GLN A 637 -13.40 -0.44 -7.24
N CYS A 638 -12.07 -0.50 -7.01
CA CYS A 638 -11.19 0.65 -6.81
C CYS A 638 -10.16 0.71 -7.93
N ASP A 639 -9.89 1.86 -8.56
CA ASP A 639 -8.78 2.01 -9.51
C ASP A 639 -7.87 3.20 -9.13
N VAL A 640 -6.66 3.22 -9.70
CA VAL A 640 -5.60 4.17 -9.36
C VAL A 640 -5.53 5.28 -10.39
N PHE A 641 -5.56 6.51 -9.88
CA PHE A 641 -5.36 7.75 -10.62
C PHE A 641 -4.26 8.55 -9.94
N GLY A 642 -3.74 9.59 -10.57
CA GLY A 642 -2.76 10.45 -9.94
C GLY A 642 -2.13 11.46 -10.86
N PHE A 643 -1.29 12.32 -10.27
CA PHE A 643 -0.62 13.41 -10.96
C PHE A 643 0.58 13.90 -10.14
N PHE A 644 1.42 14.74 -10.76
CA PHE A 644 2.52 15.42 -10.07
C PHE A 644 2.06 16.80 -9.60
N SER A 645 1.98 17.01 -8.29
CA SER A 645 1.31 18.16 -7.66
C SER A 645 2.09 19.46 -7.77
N ILE A 646 1.42 20.60 -7.54
CA ILE A 646 2.04 21.93 -7.41
C ILE A 646 3.07 22.03 -6.28
N GLU A 647 3.06 21.07 -5.35
CA GLU A 647 3.96 20.99 -4.21
C GLU A 647 5.14 20.02 -4.45
N SER A 648 5.34 19.60 -5.70
CA SER A 648 6.39 18.65 -6.12
C SER A 648 6.29 17.26 -5.48
N GLU A 649 5.06 16.77 -5.31
CA GLU A 649 4.78 15.43 -4.78
C GLU A 649 4.02 14.60 -5.81
N ILE A 650 4.12 13.28 -5.71
CA ILE A 650 3.26 12.38 -6.47
C ILE A 650 1.96 12.23 -5.67
N VAL A 651 0.86 12.70 -6.22
CA VAL A 651 -0.48 12.47 -5.67
C VAL A 651 -1.04 11.22 -6.32
N ILE A 652 -1.39 10.22 -5.51
CA ILE A 652 -2.04 8.99 -5.95
C ILE A 652 -3.44 8.97 -5.33
N LEU A 653 -4.45 8.73 -6.15
CA LEU A 653 -5.86 8.67 -5.78
C LEU A 653 -6.36 7.25 -6.04
N ILE A 654 -6.85 6.59 -5.00
CA ILE A 654 -7.56 5.31 -5.11
C ILE A 654 -9.05 5.61 -5.05
N ILE A 655 -9.70 5.52 -6.21
CA ILE A 655 -11.05 6.01 -6.44
C ILE A 655 -11.97 4.82 -6.72
N PRO A 656 -13.19 4.77 -6.15
CA PRO A 656 -14.18 3.78 -6.53
C PRO A 656 -14.66 4.04 -7.98
N VAL A 657 -14.70 2.99 -8.81
CA VAL A 657 -15.00 3.12 -10.25
C VAL A 657 -16.48 2.94 -10.60
N ASP A 658 -17.30 2.52 -9.65
CA ASP A 658 -18.74 2.40 -9.85
C ASP A 658 -19.40 3.78 -9.96
N HIS A 659 -20.43 3.91 -10.81
CA HIS A 659 -21.10 5.19 -11.04
C HIS A 659 -21.77 5.76 -9.76
N HIS A 660 -22.25 4.88 -8.89
CA HIS A 660 -22.83 5.24 -7.59
C HIS A 660 -22.23 4.34 -6.52
N PRO A 661 -21.00 4.64 -6.06
CA PRO A 661 -20.28 3.76 -5.16
C PRO A 661 -20.94 3.74 -3.79
N LYS A 662 -21.06 2.55 -3.23
CA LYS A 662 -21.64 2.34 -1.90
C LYS A 662 -20.62 2.66 -0.81
N ALA A 663 -21.09 2.92 0.41
CA ALA A 663 -20.24 3.26 1.55
C ALA A 663 -19.13 2.21 1.80
N LEU A 664 -19.46 0.92 1.65
CA LEU A 664 -18.51 -0.18 1.82
C LEU A 664 -17.40 -0.19 0.75
N GLN A 665 -17.73 0.20 -0.49
CA GLN A 665 -16.76 0.29 -1.58
C GLN A 665 -15.81 1.48 -1.37
N ILE A 666 -16.33 2.62 -0.91
CA ILE A 666 -15.50 3.78 -0.53
C ILE A 666 -14.53 3.40 0.59
N GLU A 667 -15.04 2.71 1.62
CA GLU A 667 -14.21 2.22 2.72
C GLU A 667 -13.15 1.22 2.23
N ALA A 668 -13.48 0.31 1.31
CA ALA A 668 -12.51 -0.61 0.72
C ALA A 668 -11.40 0.14 -0.04
N CYS A 669 -11.73 1.16 -0.82
CA CYS A 669 -10.73 1.97 -1.53
C CYS A 669 -9.84 2.79 -0.58
N ASN A 670 -10.41 3.29 0.51
CA ASN A 670 -9.63 3.93 1.58
C ASN A 670 -8.65 2.95 2.23
N LYS A 671 -9.08 1.72 2.49
CA LYS A 671 -8.24 0.68 3.09
C LYS A 671 -7.14 0.22 2.14
N GLU A 672 -7.41 0.17 0.84
CA GLU A 672 -6.36 0.01 -0.17
C GLU A 672 -5.34 1.16 -0.10
N ALA A 673 -5.76 2.41 0.08
CA ALA A 673 -4.84 3.55 0.20
C ALA A 673 -3.98 3.45 1.46
N GLU A 674 -4.58 3.18 2.63
CA GLU A 674 -3.85 2.94 3.88
C GLU A 674 -2.83 1.80 3.75
N LYS A 675 -3.22 0.70 3.08
CA LYS A 675 -2.32 -0.44 2.81
C LYS A 675 -1.10 -0.02 1.98
N ILE A 676 -1.31 0.75 0.90
CA ILE A 676 -0.21 1.24 0.06
C ILE A 676 0.68 2.24 0.80
N GLU A 677 0.10 3.15 1.60
CA GLU A 677 0.85 4.08 2.44
C GLU A 677 1.81 3.36 3.39
N SER A 678 1.30 2.36 4.12
CA SER A 678 2.10 1.56 5.04
C SER A 678 3.21 0.79 4.32
N LEU A 679 2.95 0.26 3.12
CA LEU A 679 3.97 -0.40 2.30
C LEU A 679 5.10 0.55 1.85
N ILE A 680 4.77 1.80 1.52
CA ILE A 680 5.77 2.83 1.17
C ILE A 680 6.58 3.20 2.43
N ASN A 681 5.91 3.50 3.53
CA ASN A 681 6.53 4.00 4.75
C ASN A 681 7.40 2.95 5.46
N SER A 682 7.08 1.67 5.30
CA SER A 682 7.89 0.55 5.80
C SER A 682 9.02 0.15 4.85
N ASP A 683 9.09 0.74 3.65
CA ASP A 683 9.99 0.33 2.56
C ASP A 683 9.89 -1.18 2.33
N SER A 684 8.65 -1.66 2.23
CA SER A 684 8.32 -3.08 2.11
C SER A 684 8.86 -3.63 0.79
N PRO A 685 9.47 -4.83 0.77
CA PRO A 685 9.91 -5.49 -0.45
C PRO A 685 8.79 -5.65 -1.49
N THR A 686 7.53 -5.67 -1.04
CA THR A 686 6.35 -5.72 -1.90
C THR A 686 6.31 -4.59 -2.94
N LEU A 687 6.69 -3.37 -2.53
CA LEU A 687 6.76 -2.21 -3.43
C LEU A 687 8.21 -1.89 -3.81
N ALA A 688 9.12 -1.89 -2.84
CA ALA A 688 10.48 -1.46 -3.01
C ALA A 688 11.33 -2.37 -3.92
N ALA A 689 10.91 -3.62 -4.13
CA ALA A 689 11.52 -4.47 -5.16
C ALA A 689 11.21 -3.99 -6.58
N HIS A 690 10.10 -3.27 -6.81
CA HIS A 690 9.83 -2.68 -8.12
C HIS A 690 10.67 -1.42 -8.29
N VAL A 691 11.54 -1.43 -9.30
CA VAL A 691 12.60 -0.42 -9.46
C VAL A 691 12.09 1.03 -9.39
N PRO A 692 11.04 1.46 -10.14
CA PRO A 692 10.53 2.83 -10.03
C PRO A 692 9.95 3.17 -8.65
N LEU A 693 9.33 2.19 -7.98
CA LEU A 693 8.72 2.36 -6.66
C LEU A 693 9.74 2.37 -5.52
N SER A 694 10.93 1.80 -5.74
CA SER A 694 12.02 1.82 -4.76
C SER A 694 12.49 3.24 -4.40
N ALA A 695 12.17 4.23 -5.23
CA ALA A 695 12.52 5.63 -4.97
C ALA A 695 11.48 6.37 -4.12
N LEU A 696 10.32 5.78 -3.82
CA LEU A 696 9.34 6.39 -2.92
C LEU A 696 9.87 6.33 -1.49
N ILE A 697 9.90 7.47 -0.80
CA ILE A 697 10.54 7.59 0.52
C ILE A 697 9.50 7.57 1.63
N ILE A 698 8.45 8.37 1.47
CA ILE A 698 7.39 8.54 2.48
C ILE A 698 6.10 8.96 1.81
N SER A 699 4.99 8.51 2.38
CA SER A 699 3.64 8.84 1.98
C SER A 699 2.81 9.32 3.19
N GLN A 700 1.98 10.33 2.96
CA GLN A 700 0.87 10.68 3.86
C GLN A 700 -0.45 10.26 3.23
N VAL A 701 -1.34 9.63 4.00
CA VAL A 701 -2.67 9.22 3.53
C VAL A 701 -3.76 10.13 4.10
N GLN A 702 -4.73 10.50 3.25
CA GLN A 702 -5.98 11.16 3.64
C GLN A 702 -7.13 10.42 2.96
N VAL A 703 -8.15 10.04 3.73
CA VAL A 703 -9.25 9.18 3.25
C VAL A 703 -10.62 9.84 3.42
N SER A 704 -11.56 9.52 2.54
CA SER A 704 -12.94 9.96 2.64
C SER A 704 -13.73 9.13 3.65
N SER A 705 -14.21 9.70 4.77
CA SER A 705 -15.01 8.93 5.73
C SER A 705 -16.47 8.76 5.27
N SER A 706 -17.05 7.57 5.44
CA SER A 706 -18.50 7.35 5.31
C SER A 706 -19.21 7.74 6.63
N VAL A 707 -20.40 8.35 6.53
CA VAL A 707 -21.13 8.87 7.71
C VAL A 707 -21.71 7.74 8.60
N LEU A 708 -21.71 6.49 8.13
CA LEU A 708 -22.26 5.34 8.85
C LEU A 708 -21.47 4.92 10.11
N SER A 709 -20.21 5.37 10.29
CA SER A 709 -19.38 4.99 11.45
C SER A 709 -19.44 5.94 12.65
N ALA A 710 -20.23 7.02 12.61
CA ALA A 710 -20.31 7.97 13.73
C ALA A 710 -21.27 7.56 14.86
N ALA A 711 -22.07 6.50 14.69
CA ALA A 711 -23.08 6.10 15.68
C ALA A 711 -22.55 5.17 16.80
N ALA A 712 -21.26 4.80 16.80
CA ALA A 712 -20.69 3.85 17.77
C ALA A 712 -19.46 4.39 18.55
N ARG A 713 -19.31 5.71 18.69
CA ARG A 713 -18.39 6.29 19.69
C ARG A 713 -19.20 6.89 20.84
N ALA A 714 -19.15 6.17 21.95
CA ALA A 714 -19.51 6.52 23.31
C ALA A 714 -19.98 7.97 23.54
N GLN A 715 -21.28 8.13 23.82
CA GLN A 715 -21.74 9.23 24.65
C GLN A 715 -21.05 9.10 26.02
N PRO A 716 -20.43 10.16 26.56
CA PRO A 716 -20.03 10.14 27.97
C PRO A 716 -21.30 10.04 28.82
N PRO A 717 -21.31 9.27 29.93
CA PRO A 717 -22.47 9.22 30.80
C PRO A 717 -22.73 10.62 31.36
N CYS A 718 -23.86 11.18 30.96
CA CYS A 718 -24.38 12.43 31.50
C CYS A 718 -24.74 12.19 32.97
N HIS A 719 -23.84 12.55 33.89
CA HIS A 719 -24.15 12.60 35.31
C HIS A 719 -25.02 13.83 35.59
N SER A 720 -26.33 13.60 35.51
CA SER A 720 -27.38 14.45 36.05
C SER A 720 -27.30 14.43 37.57
N HIS A 721 -26.63 15.39 38.22
CA HIS A 721 -26.98 15.80 39.59
C HIS A 721 -26.49 17.22 39.90
N LEU A 722 -27.45 18.05 40.33
CA LEU A 722 -27.33 19.21 41.22
C LEU A 722 -26.91 20.57 40.61
N PHE A 723 -27.82 21.17 39.83
CA PHE A 723 -28.05 22.62 39.87
C PHE A 723 -29.20 22.91 40.85
N LEU A 724 -28.86 23.11 42.12
CA LEU A 724 -29.68 23.84 43.08
C LEU A 724 -28.78 24.91 43.70
N LEU A 725 -29.27 26.15 43.66
CA LEU A 725 -28.83 27.37 44.34
C LEU A 725 -28.31 28.48 43.43
N SER A 726 -29.03 29.60 43.54
CA SER A 726 -28.60 31.00 43.36
C SER A 726 -28.96 31.71 42.05
N LEU A 727 -30.25 31.88 41.80
CA LEU A 727 -30.78 33.14 41.25
C LEU A 727 -32.19 33.37 41.78
N GLY A 728 -32.28 34.11 42.87
CA GLY A 728 -33.57 34.40 43.52
C GLY A 728 -33.47 35.19 44.82
N LEU A 729 -32.63 36.23 44.89
CA LEU A 729 -32.71 37.22 45.97
C LEU A 729 -32.35 38.62 45.44
N ALA A 730 -33.21 39.14 44.56
CA ALA A 730 -33.41 40.58 44.44
C ALA A 730 -34.55 40.95 45.39
N LEU A 731 -34.20 41.42 46.60
CA LEU A 731 -34.94 42.38 47.45
C LEU A 731 -34.38 42.33 48.88
N ARG A 732 -33.36 43.14 49.17
CA ARG A 732 -33.26 43.99 50.37
C ARG A 732 -31.95 44.78 50.35
N ARG A 733 -32.00 45.92 49.66
CA ARG A 733 -31.32 47.14 50.11
C ARG A 733 -32.06 47.63 51.36
N VAL A 734 -31.40 47.65 52.51
CA VAL A 734 -31.48 48.75 53.49
C VAL A 734 -30.13 48.83 54.21
N TRP A 735 -29.44 49.96 53.97
CA TRP A 735 -28.34 50.57 54.77
C TRP A 735 -27.01 49.81 54.86
N THR A 736 -25.88 50.40 54.47
CA THR A 736 -25.33 51.63 55.08
C THR A 736 -24.34 52.36 54.15
N HIS A 737 -24.34 53.69 54.32
CA HIS A 737 -23.45 54.71 53.77
C HIS A 737 -21.96 54.51 54.11
N ASN A 738 -21.05 54.66 53.14
CA ASN A 738 -20.31 55.91 52.86
C ASN A 738 -19.48 55.76 51.58
#